data_AF-A0A3L7RZM2-F1
#
_entry.id   AF-A0A3L7RZM2-F1
#
_cell.length_a   1.000
_cell.length_b   1.000
_cell.length_c   1.000
_cell.angle_alpha   90.00
_cell.angle_beta   90.00
_cell.angle_gamma   90.00
#
_symmetry.space_group_name_H-M   'P 1'
#
loop_
_entity.id
_entity.type
_entity.pdbx_description
1 polymer ?
#
loop_
_entity_poly.entity_id
_entity_poly.type
_entity_poly.pdbx_seq_one_letter_code
_entity_poly.pdbx_strand_id
1 'polypeptide(L)'
;MEIPTVRPIRCTALFQKSSILGSSIRPRFQIRSTLRMATFRMATGIRLVGCAILATGAMIPWARAEELPKAADLLPASTQAFATLPNSAGFLKNWKQTQLGQLADDPQMTEFWSNQQEEIRRRLASAGWQLSLKVEDLENLCSGQAALGLISRPETTDKPFSLALIIDVADRQDALDKFFQRVNSDMESQKGTLKKIESKGLEVKHYSIPKLTAEGRARDSYFAVSKNQLFIADDLRSIDELIDAQATPRQDSLSKSDLYTKIQTRIARDEHVAEVEYFVQPLGLGKLLRSISAQKSKKQVDLLKLLEDQGFGAINAAAGSVQMAKEDLDMHHQGFILREEEVPESVQILDFPNQDALVPPPWISSASATVMGFSWNFSEAFPKLRGIVDAYIGDEQFDEILEQIKNDPQGPQIDIRKEILPFIGQEFYTVTEIIEPITPDSKRSLICIKLNDPENKLYNVLNRYSKSEPGSSLEDVGDFRIWKFSNEEEEEEVIEFNNPGAKNQKEEEEEKPLLSKWGVCIVNGYFVFASNPDSLVQVIENAKNEAIHGDFEKQENVQLVRTMQSKLLSQSGQCFSEIDLADRSAEMQYELFRQGMLPQSRSLMALIAERVLKTDKSKPQELQGNKLPPFEQVKHFFTPRGLVVRTEKDGWGIDAFILGKK
;
A
#
# COMPACT_ATOMS: atom_id res chain seq x y z
N MET A 1 42.52 31.03 -41.54
CA MET A 1 41.07 31.16 -41.84
C MET A 1 40.40 30.03 -41.09
N GLU A 2 39.96 30.37 -39.89
CA GLU A 2 39.37 29.46 -38.89
C GLU A 2 37.86 29.36 -39.13
N ILE A 3 37.33 28.15 -38.96
CA ILE A 3 35.91 27.89 -38.74
C ILE A 3 35.85 27.03 -37.47
N PRO A 4 35.17 27.44 -36.39
CA PRO A 4 35.09 26.65 -35.18
C PRO A 4 33.90 25.68 -35.25
N THR A 5 34.17 24.43 -34.88
CA THR A 5 33.21 23.35 -34.63
C THR A 5 32.57 23.52 -33.25
N VAL A 6 31.24 23.65 -33.22
CA VAL A 6 30.44 23.73 -31.98
C VAL A 6 29.97 22.32 -31.61
N ARG A 7 30.23 21.89 -30.37
CA ARG A 7 29.72 20.65 -29.76
C ARG A 7 28.32 20.87 -29.17
N PRO A 8 27.40 19.88 -29.23
CA PRO A 8 26.12 19.94 -28.52
C PRO A 8 26.33 19.65 -27.02
N ILE A 9 25.60 20.38 -26.18
CA ILE A 9 25.56 20.23 -24.72
C ILE A 9 24.34 19.35 -24.36
N ARG A 10 24.57 18.22 -23.68
CA ARG A 10 23.54 17.33 -23.12
C ARG A 10 23.05 17.84 -21.76
N CYS A 11 21.76 17.65 -21.47
CA CYS A 11 21.05 18.12 -20.26
C CYS A 11 21.09 17.17 -19.03
N THR A 12 21.98 16.18 -19.00
CA THR A 12 22.01 15.14 -17.95
C THR A 12 23.22 15.31 -17.03
N ALA A 13 23.26 16.37 -16.24
CA ALA A 13 24.35 16.57 -15.27
C ALA A 13 23.91 17.31 -14.01
N LEU A 14 23.55 16.57 -12.96
CA LEU A 14 23.60 17.01 -11.56
C LEU A 14 23.29 15.78 -10.68
N PHE A 15 24.30 15.26 -9.94
CA PHE A 15 24.23 14.65 -8.58
C PHE A 15 25.07 13.35 -8.40
N GLN A 16 26.38 13.43 -8.04
CA GLN A 16 27.12 12.26 -7.46
C GLN A 16 28.32 12.59 -6.54
N LYS A 17 28.48 11.78 -5.47
CA LYS A 17 29.65 11.46 -4.58
C LYS A 17 29.06 10.76 -3.32
N SER A 18 29.51 9.61 -2.77
CA SER A 18 30.78 8.87 -2.81
C SER A 18 30.72 7.51 -2.03
N SER A 19 31.47 6.48 -2.48
CA SER A 19 32.33 5.49 -1.74
C SER A 19 31.74 4.43 -0.75
N ILE A 20 32.26 3.20 -0.48
CA ILE A 20 33.28 2.21 -0.99
C ILE A 20 33.34 1.03 0.05
N LEU A 21 33.70 -0.21 -0.36
CA LEU A 21 34.24 -1.41 0.39
C LEU A 21 33.31 -2.16 1.41
N GLY A 22 33.26 -3.49 1.55
CA GLY A 22 33.96 -4.65 0.95
C GLY A 22 34.08 -5.84 1.93
N SER A 23 33.77 -7.08 1.48
CA SER A 23 34.31 -8.40 1.95
C SER A 23 34.06 -8.86 3.42
N SER A 24 33.98 -10.14 3.85
CA SER A 24 33.93 -11.49 3.25
C SER A 24 33.84 -12.56 4.37
N ILE A 25 33.57 -13.82 3.97
CA ILE A 25 34.00 -15.12 4.58
C ILE A 25 33.11 -15.82 5.66
N ARG A 26 32.59 -16.98 5.19
CA ARG A 26 32.16 -18.30 5.73
C ARG A 26 32.91 -18.83 7.00
N PRO A 27 32.71 -20.07 7.55
CA PRO A 27 31.80 -21.21 7.21
C PRO A 27 31.13 -21.98 8.40
N ARG A 28 30.24 -22.93 8.02
CA ARG A 28 29.97 -24.31 8.52
C ARG A 28 30.08 -24.61 10.03
N PHE A 29 29.07 -25.30 10.59
CA PHE A 29 29.13 -26.76 10.83
C PHE A 29 27.76 -27.38 11.18
N GLN A 30 27.64 -28.66 10.79
CA GLN A 30 26.51 -29.59 10.97
C GLN A 30 26.31 -30.01 12.44
N ILE A 31 25.14 -30.53 12.81
CA ILE A 31 24.92 -31.96 13.12
C ILE A 31 23.46 -32.22 13.56
N ARG A 32 23.04 -33.44 13.20
CA ARG A 32 21.77 -34.17 13.30
C ARG A 32 21.28 -34.45 14.73
N SER A 33 19.96 -34.64 14.88
CA SER A 33 19.29 -35.88 15.39
C SER A 33 17.83 -35.56 15.74
N THR A 34 16.82 -35.99 14.98
CA THR A 34 16.05 -37.25 15.11
C THR A 34 15.39 -37.51 16.48
N LEU A 35 14.05 -37.46 16.55
CA LEU A 35 13.11 -38.57 16.89
C LEU A 35 11.70 -38.01 17.18
N ARG A 36 10.67 -38.42 16.42
CA ARG A 36 9.57 -39.37 16.78
C ARG A 36 8.53 -38.81 17.79
N MET A 37 7.32 -38.52 17.30
CA MET A 37 6.13 -39.41 17.24
C MET A 37 5.39 -39.56 18.59
N ALA A 38 4.14 -39.09 18.62
CA ALA A 38 2.91 -39.85 18.95
C ALA A 38 1.83 -38.86 19.44
N THR A 39 0.82 -38.46 18.65
CA THR A 39 -0.47 -39.15 18.42
C THR A 39 -1.10 -39.83 19.65
N PHE A 40 -2.20 -39.27 20.19
CA PHE A 40 -3.55 -39.87 20.24
C PHE A 40 -4.47 -38.93 21.07
N ARG A 41 -5.54 -38.33 20.53
CA ARG A 41 -6.88 -38.84 20.16
C ARG A 41 -7.90 -38.84 21.33
N MET A 42 -9.04 -38.19 21.03
CA MET A 42 -10.42 -38.61 21.34
C MET A 42 -10.95 -38.48 22.78
N ALA A 43 -11.95 -37.62 22.97
CA ALA A 43 -13.38 -37.94 22.74
C ALA A 43 -14.33 -37.41 23.84
N THR A 44 -15.23 -36.52 23.41
CA THR A 44 -16.70 -36.71 23.39
C THR A 44 -17.50 -36.98 24.67
N GLY A 45 -18.58 -36.20 24.84
CA GLY A 45 -19.83 -36.62 25.49
C GLY A 45 -20.43 -35.54 26.41
N ILE A 46 -21.23 -34.59 25.92
CA ILE A 46 -22.71 -34.64 25.76
C ILE A 46 -23.44 -35.16 27.02
N ARG A 47 -24.24 -34.29 27.69
CA ARG A 47 -25.72 -34.44 27.80
C ARG A 47 -26.40 -33.31 28.59
N LEU A 48 -27.41 -32.75 27.92
CA LEU A 48 -28.59 -32.03 28.42
C LEU A 48 -29.28 -32.71 29.60
N VAL A 49 -29.81 -31.92 30.55
CA VAL A 49 -31.18 -32.04 31.09
C VAL A 49 -31.63 -30.66 31.59
N GLY A 50 -32.76 -30.15 31.10
CA GLY A 50 -33.45 -29.00 31.65
C GLY A 50 -34.47 -29.40 32.71
N CYS A 51 -34.81 -28.48 33.61
CA CYS A 51 -36.12 -28.38 34.26
C CYS A 51 -36.22 -27.04 35.02
N ALA A 52 -37.30 -26.31 34.74
CA ALA A 52 -37.67 -25.05 35.36
C ALA A 52 -38.31 -25.27 36.75
N ILE A 53 -37.96 -24.43 37.73
CA ILE A 53 -38.78 -24.15 38.92
C ILE A 53 -38.64 -22.66 39.29
N LEU A 54 -39.79 -22.00 39.41
CA LEU A 54 -40.04 -20.62 39.86
C LEU A 54 -39.70 -20.43 41.35
N ALA A 55 -38.99 -19.35 41.72
CA ALA A 55 -39.16 -18.67 43.02
C ALA A 55 -38.32 -17.38 43.14
N THR A 56 -38.99 -16.30 43.57
CA THR A 56 -38.45 -15.11 44.28
C THR A 56 -37.35 -14.30 43.60
N GLY A 57 -37.76 -13.31 42.80
CA GLY A 57 -36.88 -12.24 42.33
C GLY A 57 -36.50 -11.28 43.47
N ALA A 58 -35.52 -11.66 44.28
CA ALA A 58 -34.65 -10.67 44.86
C ALA A 58 -33.98 -9.95 43.68
N MET A 59 -34.17 -8.63 43.57
CA MET A 59 -33.32 -7.79 42.73
C MET A 59 -31.91 -7.85 43.32
N ILE A 60 -31.16 -8.90 42.98
CA ILE A 60 -29.72 -8.81 42.91
C ILE A 60 -29.50 -7.79 41.81
N PRO A 61 -28.96 -6.59 42.10
CA PRO A 61 -28.47 -5.76 41.01
C PRO A 61 -27.49 -6.64 40.27
N TRP A 62 -27.84 -7.04 39.03
CA TRP A 62 -26.84 -7.59 38.13
C TRP A 62 -25.77 -6.52 38.09
N ALA A 63 -24.65 -6.80 38.75
CA ALA A 63 -23.45 -6.00 38.61
C ALA A 63 -23.22 -5.96 37.11
N ARG A 64 -23.53 -4.80 36.52
CA ARG A 64 -23.22 -4.55 35.12
C ARG A 64 -21.71 -4.74 35.07
N ALA A 65 -21.25 -5.78 34.38
CA ALA A 65 -19.82 -5.97 34.18
C ALA A 65 -19.29 -4.63 33.70
N GLU A 66 -18.36 -4.05 34.45
CA GLU A 66 -17.84 -2.71 34.17
C GLU A 66 -17.18 -2.80 32.80
N GLU A 67 -17.85 -2.22 31.79
CA GLU A 67 -17.41 -2.30 30.41
C GLU A 67 -16.07 -1.55 30.32
N LEU A 68 -15.01 -2.26 29.94
CA LEU A 68 -13.67 -1.69 29.90
C LEU A 68 -13.64 -0.49 28.94
N PRO A 69 -12.96 0.62 29.29
CA PRO A 69 -12.84 1.77 28.40
C PRO A 69 -12.27 1.36 27.03
N LYS A 70 -12.81 1.92 25.95
CA LYS A 70 -12.28 1.71 24.61
C LYS A 70 -10.95 2.44 24.46
N ALA A 71 -10.05 1.90 23.66
CA ALA A 71 -8.73 2.49 23.43
C ALA A 71 -8.80 3.92 22.89
N ALA A 72 -9.79 4.22 22.05
CA ALA A 72 -10.04 5.57 21.56
C ALA A 72 -10.43 6.58 22.67
N ASP A 73 -11.00 6.10 23.79
CA ASP A 73 -11.30 6.95 24.96
C ASP A 73 -10.05 7.21 25.83
N LEU A 74 -9.08 6.30 25.79
CA LEU A 74 -7.84 6.38 26.57
C LEU A 74 -6.75 7.19 25.86
N LEU A 75 -6.65 7.04 24.53
CA LEU A 75 -5.66 7.71 23.70
C LEU A 75 -5.96 9.21 23.56
N PRO A 76 -4.92 10.08 23.48
CA PRO A 76 -5.08 11.51 23.31
C PRO A 76 -5.56 11.89 21.89
N ALA A 77 -6.15 13.06 21.75
CA ALA A 77 -6.49 13.69 20.47
C ALA A 77 -5.26 13.95 19.58
N SER A 78 -4.04 13.98 20.15
CA SER A 78 -2.78 14.07 19.39
C SER A 78 -2.39 12.77 18.67
N THR A 79 -3.20 11.72 18.76
CA THR A 79 -3.01 10.45 18.04
C THR A 79 -3.12 10.67 16.53
N GLN A 80 -2.05 10.35 15.80
CA GLN A 80 -1.94 10.52 14.35
C GLN A 80 -2.32 9.27 13.57
N ALA A 81 -2.19 8.09 14.20
CA ALA A 81 -2.67 6.83 13.64
C ALA A 81 -3.18 5.94 14.76
N PHE A 82 -4.29 5.27 14.52
CA PHE A 82 -4.96 4.36 15.43
C PHE A 82 -5.47 3.15 14.64
N ALA A 83 -5.26 1.96 15.16
CA ALA A 83 -5.85 0.74 14.65
C ALA A 83 -6.28 -0.13 15.81
N THR A 84 -7.42 -0.81 15.68
CA THR A 84 -7.93 -1.71 16.72
C THR A 84 -8.58 -2.93 16.11
N LEU A 85 -8.40 -4.06 16.80
CA LEU A 85 -9.29 -5.20 16.75
C LEU A 85 -10.32 -4.99 17.86
N PRO A 86 -11.57 -4.59 17.57
CA PRO A 86 -12.57 -4.34 18.62
C PRO A 86 -12.87 -5.61 19.44
N ASN A 87 -12.76 -6.76 18.78
CA ASN A 87 -12.84 -8.08 19.40
C ASN A 87 -11.85 -9.03 18.73
N SER A 88 -10.70 -9.26 19.37
CA SER A 88 -9.63 -10.10 18.81
C SER A 88 -10.04 -11.57 18.65
N ALA A 89 -10.91 -12.09 19.53
CA ALA A 89 -11.43 -13.45 19.39
C ALA A 89 -12.37 -13.57 18.17
N GLY A 90 -13.21 -12.55 17.95
CA GLY A 90 -14.04 -12.42 16.75
C GLY A 90 -13.21 -12.33 15.49
N PHE A 91 -12.18 -11.47 15.48
CA PHE A 91 -11.21 -11.35 14.40
C PHE A 91 -10.58 -12.70 14.05
N LEU A 92 -9.99 -13.41 15.03
CA LEU A 92 -9.33 -14.70 14.77
C LEU A 92 -10.29 -15.76 14.26
N LYS A 93 -11.52 -15.79 14.80
CA LYS A 93 -12.56 -16.72 14.37
C LYS A 93 -12.97 -16.48 12.91
N ASN A 94 -13.13 -15.23 12.51
CA ASN A 94 -13.61 -14.88 11.17
C ASN A 94 -12.47 -14.89 10.15
N TRP A 95 -11.24 -14.50 10.54
CA TRP A 95 -10.03 -14.66 9.75
C TRP A 95 -9.86 -16.10 9.26
N LYS A 96 -9.98 -17.10 10.16
CA LYS A 96 -9.86 -18.54 9.82
C LYS A 96 -10.91 -19.02 8.82
N GLN A 97 -12.03 -18.29 8.67
CA GLN A 97 -13.06 -18.62 7.69
C GLN A 97 -12.76 -18.03 6.31
N THR A 98 -11.92 -17.00 6.23
CA THR A 98 -11.58 -16.36 4.96
C THR A 98 -10.71 -17.25 4.06
N GLN A 99 -10.70 -17.01 2.75
CA GLN A 99 -9.88 -17.76 1.81
C GLN A 99 -8.38 -17.60 2.09
N LEU A 100 -7.95 -16.38 2.46
CA LEU A 100 -6.56 -16.12 2.84
C LEU A 100 -6.20 -16.78 4.18
N GLY A 101 -7.15 -16.85 5.13
CA GLY A 101 -6.97 -17.60 6.37
C GLY A 101 -6.84 -19.11 6.12
N GLN A 102 -7.69 -19.67 5.24
CA GLN A 102 -7.62 -21.07 4.84
C GLN A 102 -6.33 -21.39 4.08
N LEU A 103 -5.84 -20.47 3.23
CA LEU A 103 -4.53 -20.59 2.59
C LEU A 103 -3.42 -20.63 3.65
N ALA A 104 -3.45 -19.71 4.62
CA ALA A 104 -2.43 -19.67 5.67
C ALA A 104 -2.37 -20.98 6.48
N ASP A 105 -3.52 -21.62 6.70
CA ASP A 105 -3.67 -22.89 7.42
C ASP A 105 -3.50 -24.14 6.52
N ASP A 106 -3.34 -23.98 5.20
CA ASP A 106 -3.19 -25.11 4.27
C ASP A 106 -1.91 -25.91 4.58
N PRO A 107 -1.97 -27.26 4.64
CA PRO A 107 -0.80 -28.08 4.93
C PRO A 107 0.42 -27.79 4.04
N GLN A 108 0.20 -27.40 2.78
CA GLN A 108 1.26 -27.07 1.83
C GLN A 108 2.03 -25.79 2.20
N MET A 109 1.44 -24.90 3.01
CA MET A 109 2.06 -23.65 3.45
C MET A 109 2.94 -23.82 4.70
N THR A 110 2.89 -24.98 5.36
CA THR A 110 3.64 -25.26 6.61
C THR A 110 5.14 -25.02 6.47
N GLU A 111 5.75 -25.50 5.38
CA GLU A 111 7.19 -25.35 5.15
C GLU A 111 7.58 -23.88 4.92
N PHE A 112 6.71 -23.09 4.30
CA PHE A 112 6.94 -21.67 4.13
C PHE A 112 6.90 -20.92 5.47
N TRP A 113 5.80 -21.06 6.24
CA TRP A 113 5.60 -20.31 7.47
C TRP A 113 6.64 -20.62 8.55
N SER A 114 6.99 -21.90 8.72
CA SER A 114 8.03 -22.31 9.68
C SER A 114 9.39 -21.67 9.41
N ASN A 115 9.70 -21.34 8.14
CA ASN A 115 10.95 -20.70 7.76
C ASN A 115 10.90 -19.15 7.84
N GLN A 116 9.72 -18.52 7.75
CA GLN A 116 9.61 -17.05 7.76
C GLN A 116 9.46 -16.43 9.15
N GLN A 117 8.96 -17.17 10.15
CA GLN A 117 8.67 -16.62 11.48
C GLN A 117 9.86 -15.89 12.11
N GLU A 118 11.05 -16.49 12.06
CA GLU A 118 12.25 -15.90 12.66
C GLU A 118 12.76 -14.68 11.88
N GLU A 119 12.63 -14.70 10.55
CA GLU A 119 13.04 -13.58 9.70
C GLU A 119 12.11 -12.37 9.91
N ILE A 120 10.79 -12.58 9.95
CA ILE A 120 9.79 -11.55 10.27
C ILE A 120 10.09 -10.95 11.65
N ARG A 121 10.35 -11.80 12.65
CA ARG A 121 10.68 -11.36 14.01
C ARG A 121 11.93 -10.48 14.04
N ARG A 122 13.00 -10.90 13.36
CA ARG A 122 14.27 -10.16 13.27
C ARG A 122 14.07 -8.77 12.64
N ARG A 123 13.18 -8.67 11.65
CA ARG A 123 12.89 -7.43 10.91
C ARG A 123 12.06 -6.43 11.69
N LEU A 124 11.00 -6.89 12.36
CA LEU A 124 10.23 -6.06 13.27
C LEU A 124 11.16 -5.49 14.36
N ALA A 125 12.06 -6.32 14.89
CA ALA A 125 13.09 -5.87 15.82
C ALA A 125 14.08 -4.87 15.17
N SER A 126 14.59 -5.09 13.96
CA SER A 126 15.54 -4.16 13.33
C SER A 126 14.92 -2.80 13.02
N ALA A 127 13.64 -2.76 12.62
CA ALA A 127 12.88 -1.54 12.36
C ALA A 127 12.58 -0.71 13.63
N GLY A 128 12.89 -1.23 14.82
CA GLY A 128 12.57 -0.58 16.09
C GLY A 128 11.14 -0.85 16.57
N TRP A 129 10.36 -1.64 15.82
CA TRP A 129 9.00 -2.07 16.14
C TRP A 129 9.06 -3.38 16.93
N GLN A 130 9.73 -3.34 18.09
CA GLN A 130 9.78 -4.48 18.99
C GLN A 130 8.78 -4.26 20.12
N LEU A 131 7.49 -4.31 19.77
CA LEU A 131 6.49 -4.68 20.76
C LEU A 131 6.84 -6.12 21.13
N SER A 132 7.05 -6.44 22.41
CA SER A 132 7.41 -7.80 22.85
C SER A 132 6.26 -8.81 22.67
N LEU A 133 5.37 -8.58 21.71
CA LEU A 133 4.22 -9.37 21.34
C LEU A 133 4.51 -10.16 20.07
N LYS A 134 4.05 -11.39 20.08
CA LYS A 134 3.94 -12.28 18.94
C LYS A 134 2.46 -12.47 18.62
N VAL A 135 2.19 -13.00 17.43
CA VAL A 135 0.82 -13.29 16.97
C VAL A 135 0.11 -14.24 17.95
N GLU A 136 0.83 -15.23 18.51
CA GLU A 136 0.25 -16.17 19.47
C GLU A 136 -0.13 -15.50 20.79
N ASP A 137 0.47 -14.35 21.14
CA ASP A 137 0.03 -13.61 22.32
C ASP A 137 -1.31 -12.94 22.08
N LEU A 138 -1.61 -12.48 20.86
CA LEU A 138 -2.93 -11.91 20.58
C LEU A 138 -4.03 -12.96 20.79
N GLU A 139 -3.80 -14.22 20.40
CA GLU A 139 -4.75 -15.31 20.61
C GLU A 139 -4.93 -15.68 22.08
N ASN A 140 -3.84 -15.72 22.85
CA ASN A 140 -3.87 -16.21 24.23
C ASN A 140 -4.14 -15.12 25.28
N LEU A 141 -3.65 -13.90 25.04
CA LEU A 141 -3.66 -12.78 25.98
C LEU A 141 -4.90 -11.91 25.82
N CYS A 142 -5.41 -11.75 24.59
CA CYS A 142 -6.51 -10.86 24.34
C CYS A 142 -7.86 -11.50 24.69
N SER A 143 -8.60 -10.85 25.57
CA SER A 143 -9.96 -11.21 26.00
C SER A 143 -11.04 -10.37 25.32
N GLY A 144 -10.66 -9.28 24.66
CA GLY A 144 -11.55 -8.30 24.06
C GLY A 144 -10.82 -7.50 22.98
N GLN A 145 -10.62 -6.21 23.21
CA GLN A 145 -9.94 -5.34 22.26
C GLN A 145 -8.41 -5.53 22.28
N ALA A 146 -7.78 -5.31 21.13
CA ALA A 146 -6.36 -5.02 21.02
C ALA A 146 -6.21 -3.77 20.14
N ALA A 147 -5.49 -2.76 20.59
CA ALA A 147 -5.41 -1.48 19.89
C ALA A 147 -4.01 -0.89 19.92
N LEU A 148 -3.60 -0.28 18.81
CA LEU A 148 -2.34 0.42 18.63
C LEU A 148 -2.61 1.90 18.34
N GLY A 149 -1.89 2.79 19.03
CA GLY A 149 -1.92 4.23 18.83
C GLY A 149 -0.52 4.79 18.62
N LEU A 150 -0.36 5.62 17.58
CA LEU A 150 0.84 6.40 17.34
C LEU A 150 0.55 7.87 17.67
N ILE A 151 1.15 8.35 18.75
CA ILE A 151 0.85 9.64 19.39
C ILE A 151 1.93 10.65 19.02
N SER A 152 1.52 11.84 18.56
CA SER A 152 2.47 12.94 18.34
C SER A 152 2.91 13.58 19.66
N ARG A 153 4.23 13.83 19.79
CA ARG A 153 4.88 14.46 20.95
C ARG A 153 5.82 15.59 20.49
N PRO A 154 5.33 16.64 19.81
CA PRO A 154 6.18 17.68 19.23
C PRO A 154 7.10 18.38 20.25
N GLU A 155 6.74 18.38 21.53
CA GLU A 155 7.52 18.91 22.65
C GLU A 155 8.79 18.10 22.98
N THR A 156 8.88 16.85 22.52
CA THR A 156 10.02 15.96 22.81
C THR A 156 11.01 15.96 21.65
N THR A 157 12.12 16.69 21.82
CA THR A 157 13.10 16.94 20.73
C THR A 157 13.75 15.66 20.18
N ASP A 158 14.11 14.71 21.04
CA ASP A 158 14.81 13.49 20.62
C ASP A 158 13.88 12.45 19.99
N LYS A 159 12.61 12.43 20.40
CA LYS A 159 11.62 11.44 20.02
C LYS A 159 10.23 12.11 19.97
N PRO A 160 9.84 12.72 18.84
CA PRO A 160 8.61 13.50 18.76
C PRO A 160 7.34 12.64 18.62
N PHE A 161 7.37 11.42 19.16
CA PHE A 161 6.27 10.46 19.12
C PHE A 161 6.33 9.47 20.27
N SER A 162 5.17 8.85 20.53
CA SER A 162 5.01 7.69 21.40
C SER A 162 4.21 6.60 20.68
N LEU A 163 4.54 5.35 20.95
CA LEU A 163 3.75 4.19 20.57
C LEU A 163 3.06 3.64 21.82
N ALA A 164 1.74 3.44 21.74
CA ALA A 164 0.95 2.85 22.81
C ALA A 164 0.15 1.68 22.27
N LEU A 165 0.13 0.58 23.03
CA LEU A 165 -0.72 -0.56 22.79
C LEU A 165 -1.58 -0.85 24.03
N ILE A 166 -2.84 -1.13 23.79
CA ILE A 166 -3.85 -1.42 24.81
C ILE A 166 -4.45 -2.78 24.48
N ILE A 167 -4.44 -3.71 25.44
CA ILE A 167 -5.01 -5.04 25.28
C ILE A 167 -5.92 -5.35 26.45
N ASP A 168 -7.15 -5.78 26.19
CA ASP A 168 -8.03 -6.31 27.23
C ASP A 168 -7.55 -7.71 27.65
N VAL A 169 -7.28 -7.91 28.94
CA VAL A 169 -6.70 -9.15 29.52
C VAL A 169 -7.55 -9.73 30.66
N ALA A 170 -8.85 -9.44 30.66
CA ALA A 170 -9.80 -9.98 31.64
C ALA A 170 -9.77 -11.51 31.65
N ASP A 171 -9.65 -12.10 32.85
CA ASP A 171 -9.57 -13.55 33.07
C ASP A 171 -8.41 -14.25 32.32
N ARG A 172 -7.31 -13.54 32.05
CA ARG A 172 -6.10 -14.04 31.35
C ARG A 172 -4.84 -14.06 32.20
N GLN A 173 -4.93 -14.15 33.53
CA GLN A 173 -3.79 -14.09 34.44
C GLN A 173 -2.69 -15.11 34.10
N ASP A 174 -3.06 -16.38 33.88
CA ASP A 174 -2.08 -17.43 33.51
C ASP A 174 -1.36 -17.13 32.18
N ALA A 175 -2.09 -16.57 31.21
CA ALA A 175 -1.52 -16.20 29.90
C ALA A 175 -0.62 -14.96 30.03
N LEU A 176 -1.01 -13.99 30.86
CA LEU A 176 -0.25 -12.79 31.16
C LEU A 176 1.07 -13.12 31.90
N ASP A 177 1.04 -14.06 32.84
CA ASP A 177 2.24 -14.54 33.54
C ASP A 177 3.21 -15.23 32.58
N LYS A 178 2.70 -16.12 31.71
CA LYS A 178 3.51 -16.76 30.65
C LYS A 178 4.08 -15.74 29.68
N PHE A 179 3.28 -14.74 29.30
CA PHE A 179 3.73 -13.64 28.46
C PHE A 179 4.91 -12.91 29.10
N PHE A 180 4.79 -12.46 30.35
CA PHE A 180 5.90 -11.78 31.04
C PHE A 180 7.12 -12.66 31.27
N GLN A 181 6.96 -13.95 31.58
CA GLN A 181 8.07 -14.89 31.69
C GLN A 181 8.86 -14.98 30.38
N ARG A 182 8.17 -15.07 29.25
CA ARG A 182 8.79 -15.10 27.94
C ARG A 182 9.43 -13.76 27.57
N VAL A 183 8.76 -12.63 27.83
CA VAL A 183 9.36 -11.30 27.62
C VAL A 183 10.63 -11.13 28.44
N ASN A 184 10.66 -11.59 29.70
CA ASN A 184 11.88 -11.59 30.52
C ASN A 184 12.99 -12.42 29.88
N SER A 185 12.69 -13.64 29.44
CA SER A 185 13.67 -14.52 28.79
C SER A 185 14.21 -13.93 27.48
N ASP A 186 13.33 -13.36 26.65
CA ASP A 186 13.72 -12.67 25.42
C ASP A 186 14.63 -11.46 25.73
N MET A 187 14.34 -10.70 26.80
CA MET A 187 15.15 -9.57 27.25
C MET A 187 16.53 -9.97 27.76
N GLU A 188 16.61 -11.01 28.57
CA GLU A 188 17.90 -11.57 29.02
C GLU A 188 18.76 -12.00 27.84
N SER A 189 18.17 -12.65 26.83
CA SER A 189 18.87 -13.08 25.62
C SER A 189 19.47 -11.90 24.83
N GLN A 190 18.85 -10.72 24.94
CA GLN A 190 19.25 -9.49 24.26
C GLN A 190 20.11 -8.56 25.16
N LYS A 191 20.56 -9.06 26.32
CA LYS A 191 21.31 -8.27 27.33
C LYS A 191 20.51 -7.06 27.86
N GLY A 192 19.19 -7.12 27.80
CA GLY A 192 18.30 -6.13 28.37
C GLY A 192 18.26 -6.19 29.90
N THR A 193 17.77 -5.11 30.51
CA THR A 193 17.55 -5.00 31.96
C THR A 193 16.09 -4.76 32.25
N LEU A 194 15.56 -5.42 33.30
CA LEU A 194 14.25 -5.15 33.86
C LEU A 194 14.39 -4.28 35.12
N LYS A 195 13.62 -3.18 35.18
CA LYS A 195 13.39 -2.39 36.39
C LYS A 195 11.90 -2.38 36.69
N LYS A 196 11.55 -2.47 37.96
CA LYS A 196 10.19 -2.24 38.45
C LYS A 196 10.11 -0.81 38.97
N ILE A 197 9.18 -0.03 38.44
CA ILE A 197 8.99 1.38 38.78
C ILE A 197 7.58 1.50 39.35
N GLU A 198 7.44 2.12 40.51
CA GLU A 198 6.13 2.52 41.02
C GLU A 198 5.71 3.82 40.34
N SER A 199 4.60 3.81 39.61
CA SER A 199 4.02 5.01 39.02
C SER A 199 2.49 4.97 39.13
N LYS A 200 1.89 6.10 39.51
CA LYS A 200 0.42 6.23 39.67
C LYS A 200 -0.22 5.14 40.57
N GLY A 201 0.55 4.60 41.52
CA GLY A 201 0.09 3.53 42.43
C GLY A 201 0.06 2.13 41.81
N LEU A 202 0.71 1.93 40.66
CA LEU A 202 0.85 0.67 39.96
C LEU A 202 2.33 0.32 39.73
N GLU A 203 2.64 -0.96 39.78
CA GLU A 203 3.94 -1.48 39.35
C GLU A 203 4.03 -1.42 37.81
N VAL A 204 4.93 -0.58 37.30
CA VAL A 204 5.30 -0.50 35.89
C VAL A 204 6.59 -1.28 35.67
N LYS A 205 6.56 -2.26 34.77
CA LYS A 205 7.75 -3.00 34.35
C LYS A 205 8.43 -2.25 33.21
N HIS A 206 9.64 -1.76 33.47
CA HIS A 206 10.50 -1.08 32.51
C HIS A 206 11.57 -2.04 31.98
N TYR A 207 11.46 -2.38 30.71
CA TYR A 207 12.46 -3.15 29.99
C TYR A 207 13.33 -2.21 29.16
N SER A 208 14.64 -2.27 29.37
CA SER A 208 15.62 -1.46 28.64
C SER A 208 16.62 -2.37 27.95
N ILE A 209 16.69 -2.31 26.62
CA ILE A 209 17.67 -3.04 25.83
C ILE A 209 18.80 -2.08 25.45
N PRO A 210 20.06 -2.37 25.83
CA PRO A 210 21.20 -1.56 25.43
C PRO A 210 21.38 -1.58 23.90
N LYS A 211 21.91 -0.48 23.36
CA LYS A 211 22.02 -0.17 21.92
C LYS A 211 22.49 -1.38 21.08
N LEU A 212 21.61 -1.93 20.25
CA LEU A 212 21.92 -3.02 19.31
C LEU A 212 22.16 -2.54 17.86
N THR A 213 21.89 -1.28 17.53
CA THR A 213 22.05 -0.75 16.15
C THR A 213 23.01 0.43 16.09
N ALA A 214 23.66 0.59 14.93
CA ALA A 214 24.65 1.62 14.62
C ALA A 214 24.13 3.08 14.78
N GLU A 215 22.82 3.26 14.90
CA GLU A 215 22.12 4.56 14.98
C GLU A 215 21.71 4.96 16.42
N GLY A 216 21.99 4.11 17.41
CA GLY A 216 22.33 4.57 18.75
C GLY A 216 21.23 5.11 19.68
N ARG A 217 20.10 4.41 19.84
CA ARG A 217 19.18 4.65 20.98
C ARG A 217 18.99 3.40 21.83
N ALA A 218 18.98 3.58 23.16
CA ALA A 218 18.46 2.56 24.06
C ALA A 218 16.98 2.35 23.74
N ARG A 219 16.51 1.10 23.82
CA ARG A 219 15.12 0.76 23.52
C ARG A 219 14.41 0.46 24.82
N ASP A 220 13.55 1.38 25.21
CA ASP A 220 12.76 1.29 26.42
C ASP A 220 11.33 0.86 26.08
N SER A 221 10.83 -0.13 26.80
CA SER A 221 9.43 -0.57 26.74
C SER A 221 8.88 -0.65 28.16
N TYR A 222 7.71 -0.07 28.38
CA TYR A 222 7.03 0.02 29.66
C TYR A 222 5.73 -0.76 29.60
N PHE A 223 5.47 -1.55 30.64
CA PHE A 223 4.29 -2.42 30.74
C PHE A 223 3.59 -2.16 32.07
N ALA A 224 2.28 -1.94 32.03
CA ALA A 224 1.45 -1.79 33.22
C ALA A 224 0.13 -2.55 33.03
N VAL A 225 -0.38 -3.14 34.11
CA VAL A 225 -1.68 -3.85 34.10
C VAL A 225 -2.59 -3.12 35.07
N SER A 226 -3.71 -2.60 34.55
CA SER A 226 -4.67 -1.83 35.33
C SER A 226 -6.09 -2.19 34.92
N LYS A 227 -6.97 -2.49 35.89
CA LYS A 227 -8.38 -2.87 35.70
C LYS A 227 -8.59 -3.80 34.49
N ASN A 228 -7.89 -4.94 34.44
CA ASN A 228 -7.97 -5.93 33.36
C ASN A 228 -7.56 -5.43 31.96
N GLN A 229 -6.82 -4.34 31.85
CA GLN A 229 -6.16 -3.91 30.62
C GLN A 229 -4.64 -3.92 30.79
N LEU A 230 -3.94 -4.46 29.80
CA LEU A 230 -2.49 -4.36 29.67
C LEU A 230 -2.17 -3.15 28.78
N PHE A 231 -1.40 -2.23 29.33
CA PHE A 231 -0.82 -1.10 28.61
C PHE A 231 0.65 -1.38 28.31
N ILE A 232 1.06 -1.16 27.06
CA ILE A 232 2.44 -1.25 26.61
C ILE A 232 2.76 0.05 25.90
N ALA A 233 3.84 0.73 26.29
CA ALA A 233 4.30 1.91 25.58
C ALA A 233 5.83 1.97 25.52
N ASP A 234 6.33 2.81 24.65
CA ASP A 234 7.77 3.03 24.46
C ASP A 234 8.30 4.26 25.23
N ASP A 235 7.49 4.80 26.16
CA ASP A 235 7.84 5.78 27.17
C ASP A 235 6.90 5.69 28.40
N LEU A 236 7.40 6.09 29.57
CA LEU A 236 6.63 6.03 30.83
C LEU A 236 5.45 7.01 30.85
N ARG A 237 5.59 8.18 30.22
CA ARG A 237 4.54 9.21 30.20
C ARG A 237 3.26 8.69 29.55
N SER A 238 3.38 7.93 28.46
CA SER A 238 2.24 7.32 27.79
C SER A 238 1.54 6.28 28.68
N ILE A 239 2.28 5.50 29.48
CA ILE A 239 1.69 4.61 30.49
C ILE A 239 0.92 5.41 31.55
N ASP A 240 1.53 6.46 32.10
CA ASP A 240 0.89 7.31 33.11
C ASP A 240 -0.39 7.97 32.58
N GLU A 241 -0.36 8.50 31.36
CA GLU A 241 -1.52 9.10 30.70
C GLU A 241 -2.66 8.09 30.48
N LEU A 242 -2.35 6.83 30.14
CA LEU A 242 -3.34 5.76 29.97
C LEU A 242 -3.96 5.34 31.32
N ILE A 243 -3.15 5.22 32.36
CA ILE A 243 -3.63 4.92 33.73
C ILE A 243 -4.56 6.03 34.22
N ASP A 244 -4.14 7.29 34.06
CA ASP A 244 -4.94 8.46 34.43
C ASP A 244 -6.27 8.47 33.66
N ALA A 245 -6.25 8.23 32.35
CA ALA A 245 -7.45 8.20 31.51
C ALA A 245 -8.42 7.06 31.88
N GLN A 246 -7.91 5.92 32.36
CA GLN A 246 -8.72 4.80 32.83
C GLN A 246 -9.34 5.06 34.22
N ALA A 247 -8.72 5.93 35.03
CA ALA A 247 -9.26 6.36 36.32
C ALA A 247 -10.25 7.51 36.16
N THR A 248 -9.94 8.49 35.30
CA THR A 248 -10.73 9.68 35.03
C THR A 248 -10.81 9.90 33.52
N PRO A 249 -12.01 9.82 32.91
CA PRO A 249 -12.15 10.03 31.47
C PRO A 249 -11.54 11.35 31.02
N ARG A 250 -10.56 11.27 30.12
CA ARG A 250 -9.89 12.46 29.59
C ARG A 250 -10.86 13.28 28.72
N GLN A 251 -10.65 14.59 28.71
CA GLN A 251 -11.47 15.51 27.90
C GLN A 251 -10.96 15.61 26.46
N ASP A 252 -9.65 15.42 26.28
CA ASP A 252 -8.94 15.42 25.00
C ASP A 252 -8.75 14.00 24.46
N SER A 253 -9.75 13.10 24.60
CA SER A 253 -9.63 11.75 24.05
C SER A 253 -9.73 11.76 22.52
N LEU A 254 -9.11 10.78 21.87
CA LEU A 254 -9.24 10.57 20.43
C LEU A 254 -10.72 10.44 20.03
N SER A 255 -11.49 9.67 20.79
CA SER A 255 -12.92 9.44 20.56
C SER A 255 -13.78 10.71 20.56
N LYS A 256 -13.34 11.73 21.29
CA LYS A 256 -14.01 13.05 21.39
C LYS A 256 -13.41 14.11 20.46
N SER A 257 -12.32 13.79 19.76
CA SER A 257 -11.71 14.75 18.84
C SER A 257 -12.63 14.99 17.65
N ASP A 258 -12.79 16.26 17.26
CA ASP A 258 -13.68 16.66 16.16
C ASP A 258 -13.40 15.86 14.88
N LEU A 259 -12.13 15.65 14.56
CA LEU A 259 -11.72 14.97 13.34
C LEU A 259 -12.10 13.48 13.36
N TYR A 260 -11.84 12.80 14.49
CA TYR A 260 -12.21 11.40 14.66
C TYR A 260 -13.74 11.24 14.66
N THR A 261 -14.47 12.06 15.40
CA THR A 261 -15.94 11.99 15.43
C THR A 261 -16.53 12.25 14.03
N LYS A 262 -16.07 13.29 13.33
CA LYS A 262 -16.54 13.62 11.97
C LYS A 262 -16.35 12.43 11.03
N ILE A 263 -15.14 11.88 10.93
CA ILE A 263 -14.89 10.80 9.96
C ILE A 263 -15.58 9.49 10.35
N GLN A 264 -15.71 9.18 11.65
CA GLN A 264 -16.42 7.98 12.10
C GLN A 264 -17.90 8.00 11.72
N THR A 265 -18.55 9.17 11.64
CA THR A 265 -19.94 9.26 11.15
C THR A 265 -20.10 8.89 9.67
N ARG A 266 -19.00 8.89 8.91
CA ARG A 266 -18.96 8.54 7.48
C ARG A 266 -18.83 7.04 7.24
N ILE A 267 -18.38 6.29 8.24
CA ILE A 267 -18.24 4.85 8.16
C ILE A 267 -19.57 4.21 8.54
N ALA A 268 -20.25 3.59 7.57
CA ALA A 268 -21.48 2.88 7.88
C ALA A 268 -21.16 1.67 8.77
N ARG A 269 -22.01 1.43 9.75
CA ARG A 269 -21.94 0.26 10.61
C ARG A 269 -23.25 -0.48 10.42
N ASP A 270 -23.19 -1.65 9.80
CA ASP A 270 -24.32 -2.58 9.83
C ASP A 270 -24.29 -3.42 11.12
N GLU A 271 -25.17 -4.41 11.21
CA GLU A 271 -25.25 -5.28 12.38
C GLU A 271 -23.99 -6.15 12.57
N HIS A 272 -23.20 -6.38 11.52
CA HIS A 272 -21.98 -7.18 11.61
C HIS A 272 -20.84 -6.33 12.20
N VAL A 273 -20.34 -6.74 13.35
CA VAL A 273 -19.26 -6.01 14.04
C VAL A 273 -17.98 -6.08 13.21
N ALA A 274 -17.33 -4.93 13.00
CA ALA A 274 -16.05 -4.88 12.32
C ALA A 274 -14.96 -5.64 13.08
N GLU A 275 -14.19 -6.47 12.39
CA GLU A 275 -13.03 -7.15 12.95
C GLU A 275 -11.80 -6.24 13.06
N VAL A 276 -11.71 -5.21 12.20
CA VAL A 276 -10.65 -4.19 12.25
C VAL A 276 -11.28 -2.80 12.09
N GLU A 277 -10.85 -1.83 12.89
CA GLU A 277 -11.13 -0.41 12.69
C GLU A 277 -9.82 0.39 12.68
N TYR A 278 -9.71 1.42 11.83
CA TYR A 278 -8.55 2.29 11.79
C TYR A 278 -8.91 3.76 11.56
N PHE A 279 -7.98 4.63 11.97
CA PHE A 279 -7.99 6.07 11.77
C PHE A 279 -6.57 6.57 11.54
N VAL A 280 -6.36 7.47 10.58
CA VAL A 280 -5.05 8.04 10.27
C VAL A 280 -5.17 9.49 9.84
N GLN A 281 -4.22 10.32 10.25
CA GLN A 281 -3.96 11.65 9.71
C GLN A 281 -2.73 11.54 8.78
N PRO A 282 -2.91 11.57 7.44
CA PRO A 282 -1.86 11.16 6.50
C PRO A 282 -0.53 11.90 6.65
N LEU A 283 -0.54 13.25 6.67
CA LEU A 283 0.68 14.03 6.86
C LEU A 283 1.29 13.83 8.25
N GLY A 284 0.44 13.76 9.28
CA GLY A 284 0.85 13.47 10.64
C GLY A 284 1.60 12.14 10.75
N LEU A 285 1.03 11.06 10.22
CA LEU A 285 1.67 9.76 10.16
C LEU A 285 2.97 9.82 9.35
N GLY A 286 2.99 10.48 8.19
CA GLY A 286 4.19 10.65 7.38
C GLY A 286 5.34 11.29 8.16
N LYS A 287 5.06 12.34 8.96
CA LYS A 287 6.06 13.01 9.80
C LYS A 287 6.61 12.07 10.86
N LEU A 288 5.74 11.28 11.48
CA LEU A 288 6.14 10.33 12.51
C LEU A 288 6.95 9.16 11.94
N LEU A 289 6.53 8.54 10.84
CA LEU A 289 7.27 7.46 10.18
C LEU A 289 8.66 7.90 9.75
N ARG A 290 8.80 9.13 9.23
CA ARG A 290 10.12 9.70 8.92
C ARG A 290 11.00 9.87 10.15
N SER A 291 10.42 10.26 11.28
CA SER A 291 11.16 10.39 12.55
C SER A 291 11.59 9.03 13.14
N ILE A 292 10.85 7.96 12.83
CA ILE A 292 11.19 6.57 13.17
C ILE A 292 12.31 6.05 12.27
N SER A 293 12.27 6.37 10.97
CA SER A 293 13.31 5.96 10.04
C SER A 293 14.63 6.67 10.33
N ALA A 294 15.69 5.90 10.58
CA ALA A 294 17.00 6.45 10.91
C ALA A 294 17.80 6.92 9.67
N GLN A 295 17.32 6.60 8.46
CA GLN A 295 17.88 7.11 7.21
C GLN A 295 17.43 8.56 6.96
N LYS A 296 18.16 9.51 7.51
CA LYS A 296 18.13 10.90 7.03
C LYS A 296 18.77 10.95 5.65
N SER A 297 17.97 10.86 4.59
CA SER A 297 18.41 11.22 3.24
C SER A 297 18.91 12.67 3.28
N LYS A 298 20.22 12.87 3.16
CA LYS A 298 20.90 14.19 3.29
C LYS A 298 20.87 15.04 2.01
N LYS A 299 20.22 14.59 0.93
CA LYS A 299 20.33 15.22 -0.40
C LYS A 299 18.99 15.40 -1.15
N GLN A 300 17.83 15.26 -0.50
CA GLN A 300 16.56 15.11 -1.21
C GLN A 300 15.53 16.18 -0.83
N VAL A 301 14.74 16.61 -1.83
CA VAL A 301 13.53 17.41 -1.63
C VAL A 301 12.65 16.66 -0.63
N ASP A 302 12.28 17.36 0.43
CA ASP A 302 11.43 16.84 1.47
C ASP A 302 10.00 16.74 0.93
N LEU A 303 9.69 15.67 0.21
CA LEU A 303 8.39 15.49 -0.47
C LEU A 303 7.21 15.69 0.49
N LEU A 304 7.36 15.25 1.74
CA LEU A 304 6.33 15.43 2.75
C LEU A 304 6.12 16.91 3.09
N LYS A 305 7.21 17.66 3.26
CA LYS A 305 7.14 19.10 3.46
C LYS A 305 6.61 19.81 2.21
N LEU A 306 7.01 19.39 1.01
CA LEU A 306 6.50 19.93 -0.25
C LEU A 306 4.98 19.78 -0.32
N LEU A 307 4.46 18.57 -0.08
CA LEU A 307 3.01 18.33 -0.09
C LEU A 307 2.30 19.18 0.96
N GLU A 308 2.87 19.31 2.16
CA GLU A 308 2.34 20.20 3.20
C GLU A 308 2.30 21.66 2.76
N ASP A 309 3.41 22.18 2.22
CA ASP A 309 3.54 23.56 1.73
C ASP A 309 2.60 23.82 0.53
N GLN A 310 2.29 22.80 -0.26
CA GLN A 310 1.31 22.83 -1.37
C GLN A 310 -0.15 22.65 -0.90
N GLY A 311 -0.40 22.57 0.41
CA GLY A 311 -1.75 22.58 0.95
C GLY A 311 -2.42 21.21 1.05
N PHE A 312 -1.69 20.10 0.84
CA PHE A 312 -2.23 18.75 1.04
C PHE A 312 -2.61 18.44 2.50
N GLY A 313 -2.35 19.36 3.43
CA GLY A 313 -2.93 19.34 4.77
C GLY A 313 -4.46 19.39 4.78
N ALA A 314 -5.09 19.86 3.69
CA ALA A 314 -6.54 19.81 3.51
C ALA A 314 -7.11 18.38 3.35
N ILE A 315 -6.26 17.34 3.23
CA ILE A 315 -6.64 15.93 3.36
C ILE A 315 -6.48 15.54 4.83
N ASN A 316 -7.55 15.73 5.59
CA ASN A 316 -7.49 15.79 7.05
C ASN A 316 -7.29 14.41 7.68
N ALA A 317 -8.07 13.41 7.24
CA ALA A 317 -8.02 12.07 7.81
C ALA A 317 -8.51 11.00 6.85
N ALA A 318 -8.08 9.76 7.08
CA ALA A 318 -8.70 8.57 6.53
C ALA A 318 -9.10 7.62 7.67
N ALA A 319 -10.24 6.96 7.53
CA ALA A 319 -10.70 5.96 8.49
C ALA A 319 -11.43 4.84 7.75
N GLY A 320 -11.57 3.70 8.41
CA GLY A 320 -12.37 2.62 7.86
C GLY A 320 -12.49 1.43 8.80
N SER A 321 -13.31 0.50 8.35
CA SER A 321 -13.58 -0.77 8.99
C SER A 321 -13.34 -1.92 8.01
N VAL A 322 -12.96 -3.07 8.54
CA VAL A 322 -12.89 -4.33 7.79
C VAL A 322 -13.82 -5.33 8.47
N GLN A 323 -14.69 -5.91 7.66
CA GLN A 323 -15.56 -7.03 7.99
C GLN A 323 -15.05 -8.29 7.29
N MET A 324 -15.06 -9.43 7.98
CA MET A 324 -14.56 -10.71 7.47
C MET A 324 -15.62 -11.80 7.53
N ALA A 325 -15.61 -12.68 6.53
CA ALA A 325 -16.49 -13.84 6.43
C ALA A 325 -17.98 -13.48 6.65
N LYS A 326 -18.47 -12.53 5.87
CA LYS A 326 -19.80 -11.95 5.99
C LYS A 326 -20.63 -12.19 4.73
N GLU A 327 -21.75 -12.89 4.87
CA GLU A 327 -22.64 -13.23 3.74
C GLU A 327 -21.84 -13.88 2.58
N ASP A 328 -21.92 -13.31 1.39
CA ASP A 328 -21.21 -13.72 0.17
C ASP A 328 -19.81 -13.10 0.06
N LEU A 329 -19.34 -12.38 1.09
CA LEU A 329 -18.05 -11.69 1.10
C LEU A 329 -17.05 -12.40 2.01
N ASP A 330 -15.87 -12.66 1.46
CA ASP A 330 -14.71 -13.12 2.22
C ASP A 330 -14.18 -12.01 3.11
N MET A 331 -14.08 -10.79 2.54
CA MET A 331 -13.73 -9.56 3.24
C MET A 331 -14.46 -8.36 2.62
N HIS A 332 -14.85 -7.41 3.45
CA HIS A 332 -15.39 -6.10 3.04
C HIS A 332 -14.68 -5.01 3.81
N HIS A 333 -14.04 -4.10 3.11
CA HIS A 333 -13.48 -2.87 3.63
C HIS A 333 -14.40 -1.71 3.25
N GLN A 334 -14.79 -0.95 4.26
CA GLN A 334 -15.46 0.33 4.08
C GLN A 334 -14.57 1.43 4.63
N GLY A 335 -14.29 2.43 3.80
CA GLY A 335 -13.41 3.54 4.15
C GLY A 335 -13.98 4.89 3.74
N PHE A 336 -13.43 5.93 4.35
CA PHE A 336 -13.64 7.30 3.93
C PHE A 336 -12.34 8.09 4.05
N ILE A 337 -12.05 8.93 3.06
CA ILE A 337 -10.99 9.94 3.13
C ILE A 337 -11.70 11.29 3.26
N LEU A 338 -11.52 11.94 4.41
CA LEU A 338 -12.09 13.25 4.72
C LEU A 338 -11.14 14.35 4.27
N ARG A 339 -11.69 15.34 3.58
CA ARG A 339 -10.99 16.57 3.19
C ARG A 339 -11.82 17.80 3.55
N GLU A 340 -11.19 18.96 3.49
CA GLU A 340 -11.91 20.23 3.52
C GLU A 340 -12.78 20.40 2.26
N GLU A 341 -13.93 21.09 2.40
CA GLU A 341 -14.82 21.34 1.26
C GLU A 341 -14.11 22.23 0.21
N GLU A 342 -13.48 23.30 0.69
CA GLU A 342 -12.61 24.17 -0.10
C GLU A 342 -11.16 23.75 0.11
N VAL A 343 -10.44 23.47 -0.98
CA VAL A 343 -9.05 23.02 -0.92
C VAL A 343 -8.13 23.92 -1.77
N PRO A 344 -6.85 24.07 -1.40
CA PRO A 344 -5.87 24.79 -2.19
C PRO A 344 -5.76 24.27 -3.62
N GLU A 345 -5.37 25.13 -4.57
CA GLU A 345 -5.34 24.81 -6.00
C GLU A 345 -4.55 23.53 -6.32
N SER A 346 -3.37 23.34 -5.72
CA SER A 346 -2.53 22.14 -5.91
C SER A 346 -3.21 20.85 -5.44
N VAL A 347 -4.17 20.91 -4.50
CA VAL A 347 -4.95 19.75 -4.04
C VAL A 347 -6.10 19.43 -5.00
N GLN A 348 -6.60 20.44 -5.72
CA GLN A 348 -7.67 20.27 -6.71
C GLN A 348 -7.22 19.49 -7.97
N ILE A 349 -5.96 19.03 -8.03
CA ILE A 349 -5.57 18.02 -9.01
C ILE A 349 -6.32 16.70 -8.78
N LEU A 350 -6.79 16.46 -7.55
CA LEU A 350 -7.58 15.29 -7.14
C LEU A 350 -9.07 15.48 -7.47
N ASP A 351 -9.40 16.04 -8.63
CA ASP A 351 -10.77 16.27 -9.09
C ASP A 351 -11.30 15.04 -9.86
N PHE A 352 -11.90 14.11 -9.12
CA PHE A 352 -12.40 12.85 -9.66
C PHE A 352 -13.94 12.86 -9.74
N PRO A 353 -14.56 13.35 -10.82
CA PRO A 353 -16.02 13.41 -10.91
C PRO A 353 -16.65 12.01 -10.92
N ASN A 354 -17.84 11.87 -10.34
CA ASN A 354 -18.58 10.61 -10.43
C ASN A 354 -19.21 10.43 -11.81
N GLN A 355 -19.17 9.21 -12.32
CA GLN A 355 -19.87 8.75 -13.52
C GLN A 355 -20.94 7.73 -13.14
N ASP A 356 -22.01 7.64 -13.94
CA ASP A 356 -23.05 6.62 -13.74
C ASP A 356 -22.48 5.20 -13.85
N ALA A 357 -21.55 5.00 -14.78
CA ALA A 357 -20.82 3.75 -14.96
C ALA A 357 -19.43 3.99 -15.55
N LEU A 358 -18.47 3.17 -15.13
CA LEU A 358 -17.12 3.11 -15.70
C LEU A 358 -16.99 1.78 -16.46
N VAL A 359 -17.34 1.82 -17.74
CA VAL A 359 -17.36 0.65 -18.63
C VAL A 359 -16.11 0.66 -19.51
N PRO A 360 -15.21 -0.34 -19.37
CA PRO A 360 -13.99 -0.40 -20.16
C PRO A 360 -14.29 -0.52 -21.67
N PRO A 361 -13.31 -0.23 -22.54
CA PRO A 361 -13.47 -0.43 -23.98
C PRO A 361 -13.95 -1.87 -24.29
N PRO A 362 -14.88 -2.05 -25.25
CA PRO A 362 -15.50 -3.36 -25.48
C PRO A 362 -14.52 -4.41 -26.00
N TRP A 363 -13.40 -3.99 -26.58
CA TRP A 363 -12.35 -4.85 -27.14
C TRP A 363 -11.32 -5.34 -26.10
N ILE A 364 -11.48 -5.00 -24.82
CA ILE A 364 -10.64 -5.54 -23.76
C ILE A 364 -10.78 -7.07 -23.71
N SER A 365 -9.62 -7.74 -23.68
CA SER A 365 -9.53 -9.19 -23.70
C SER A 365 -10.20 -9.81 -22.47
N SER A 366 -10.89 -10.93 -22.67
CA SER A 366 -11.38 -11.77 -21.57
C SER A 366 -10.26 -12.36 -20.72
N ALA A 367 -9.02 -12.40 -21.23
CA ALA A 367 -7.83 -12.84 -20.50
C ALA A 367 -7.30 -11.82 -19.48
N SER A 368 -7.83 -10.58 -19.47
CA SER A 368 -7.43 -9.53 -18.53
C SER A 368 -7.50 -10.02 -17.08
N ALA A 369 -6.46 -9.72 -16.31
CA ALA A 369 -6.35 -10.06 -14.89
C ALA A 369 -6.94 -8.96 -14.01
N THR A 370 -6.67 -7.70 -14.35
CA THR A 370 -7.20 -6.54 -13.62
C THR A 370 -7.64 -5.47 -14.60
N VAL A 371 -8.82 -4.89 -14.36
CA VAL A 371 -9.36 -3.73 -15.09
C VAL A 371 -9.75 -2.66 -14.08
N MET A 372 -9.09 -1.52 -14.15
CA MET A 372 -9.38 -0.33 -13.35
C MET A 372 -9.91 0.76 -14.25
N GLY A 373 -11.05 1.34 -13.93
CA GLY A 373 -11.58 2.55 -14.54
C GLY A 373 -11.57 3.69 -13.52
N PHE A 374 -11.19 4.88 -13.94
CA PHE A 374 -11.31 6.07 -13.12
C PHE A 374 -11.69 7.28 -13.95
N SER A 375 -12.50 8.15 -13.35
CA SER A 375 -12.91 9.41 -13.94
C SER A 375 -12.09 10.54 -13.32
N TRP A 376 -11.39 11.29 -14.17
CA TRP A 376 -10.53 12.39 -13.76
C TRP A 376 -10.78 13.59 -14.67
N ASN A 377 -11.01 14.75 -14.07
CA ASN A 377 -11.11 16.00 -14.79
C ASN A 377 -9.71 16.52 -15.18
N PHE A 378 -8.98 15.73 -15.97
CA PHE A 378 -7.57 15.92 -16.24
C PHE A 378 -7.26 17.30 -16.85
N SER A 379 -8.08 17.77 -17.79
CA SER A 379 -7.83 19.04 -18.47
C SER A 379 -7.89 20.24 -17.51
N GLU A 380 -8.76 20.19 -16.50
CA GLU A 380 -8.84 21.20 -15.43
C GLU A 380 -7.76 20.98 -14.36
N ALA A 381 -7.38 19.74 -14.09
CA ALA A 381 -6.33 19.40 -13.12
C ALA A 381 -4.92 19.74 -13.63
N PHE A 382 -4.68 19.63 -14.94
CA PHE A 382 -3.36 19.83 -15.56
C PHE A 382 -2.68 21.17 -15.21
N PRO A 383 -3.31 22.34 -15.37
CA PRO A 383 -2.67 23.61 -15.01
C PRO A 383 -2.32 23.70 -13.53
N LYS A 384 -3.05 23.01 -12.65
CA LYS A 384 -2.85 23.00 -11.20
C LYS A 384 -1.63 22.17 -10.77
N LEU A 385 -1.09 21.33 -11.66
CA LEU A 385 0.18 20.63 -11.44
C LEU A 385 1.36 21.60 -11.29
N ARG A 386 1.23 22.84 -11.79
CA ARG A 386 2.23 23.90 -11.64
C ARG A 386 2.77 24.01 -10.22
N GLY A 387 1.88 24.05 -9.22
CA GLY A 387 2.31 24.21 -7.82
C GLY A 387 3.22 23.09 -7.34
N ILE A 388 2.96 21.85 -7.77
CA ILE A 388 3.77 20.69 -7.39
C ILE A 388 5.07 20.65 -8.18
N VAL A 389 5.01 20.89 -9.49
CA VAL A 389 6.18 20.85 -10.38
C VAL A 389 7.17 21.95 -9.99
N ASP A 390 6.69 23.17 -9.81
CA ASP A 390 7.53 24.31 -9.42
C ASP A 390 8.15 24.07 -8.04
N ALA A 391 7.38 23.53 -7.08
CA ALA A 391 7.91 23.21 -5.76
C ALA A 391 8.94 22.06 -5.77
N TYR A 392 8.88 21.15 -6.74
CA TYR A 392 9.77 19.99 -6.83
C TYR A 392 11.06 20.29 -7.61
N ILE A 393 10.95 20.97 -8.75
CA ILE A 393 12.06 21.22 -9.69
C ILE A 393 12.69 22.60 -9.45
N GLY A 394 11.88 23.60 -9.13
CA GLY A 394 12.28 25.00 -8.98
C GLY A 394 11.18 25.95 -9.47
N ASP A 395 11.18 27.19 -8.96
CA ASP A 395 10.15 28.16 -9.31
C ASP A 395 10.11 28.43 -10.84
N GLU A 396 8.89 28.62 -11.36
CA GLU A 396 8.60 28.94 -12.78
C GLU A 396 8.98 27.85 -13.81
N GLN A 397 9.35 26.65 -13.36
CA GLN A 397 9.79 25.57 -14.26
C GLN A 397 8.65 24.94 -15.07
N PHE A 398 7.43 24.88 -14.55
CA PHE A 398 6.32 24.24 -15.27
C PHE A 398 6.00 24.92 -16.60
N ASP A 399 5.81 26.24 -16.60
CA ASP A 399 5.52 26.99 -17.83
C ASP A 399 6.72 27.00 -18.78
N GLU A 400 7.94 27.06 -18.24
CA GLU A 400 9.17 26.97 -19.03
C GLU A 400 9.27 25.64 -19.77
N ILE A 401 9.04 24.51 -19.09
CA ILE A 401 9.05 23.17 -19.70
C ILE A 401 8.02 23.08 -20.83
N LEU A 402 6.80 23.61 -20.63
CA LEU A 402 5.77 23.59 -21.66
C LEU A 402 6.14 24.44 -22.88
N GLU A 403 6.73 25.62 -22.67
CA GLU A 403 7.20 26.47 -23.77
C GLU A 403 8.43 25.87 -24.48
N GLN A 404 9.30 25.14 -23.77
CA GLN A 404 10.41 24.39 -24.38
C GLN A 404 9.88 23.28 -25.30
N ILE A 405 8.96 22.43 -24.83
CA ILE A 405 8.35 21.35 -25.65
C ILE A 405 7.68 21.91 -26.92
N LYS A 406 7.06 23.09 -26.79
CA LYS A 406 6.35 23.76 -27.88
C LYS A 406 7.28 24.39 -28.91
N ASN A 407 8.37 25.02 -28.47
CA ASN A 407 9.19 25.87 -29.34
C ASN A 407 10.51 25.23 -29.76
N ASP A 408 10.92 24.09 -29.19
CA ASP A 408 12.18 23.42 -29.54
C ASP A 408 12.22 23.06 -31.03
N PRO A 409 13.14 23.66 -31.84
CA PRO A 409 13.26 23.36 -33.27
C PRO A 409 13.70 21.93 -33.58
N GLN A 410 14.33 21.24 -32.62
CA GLN A 410 14.71 19.83 -32.73
C GLN A 410 13.69 18.89 -32.07
N GLY A 411 12.75 19.47 -31.30
CA GLY A 411 11.71 18.75 -30.58
C GLY A 411 10.42 18.57 -31.38
N PRO A 412 9.38 18.00 -30.76
CA PRO A 412 8.14 17.65 -31.43
C PRO A 412 7.23 18.85 -31.75
N GLN A 413 7.54 20.03 -31.19
CA GLN A 413 6.79 21.27 -31.35
C GLN A 413 5.29 21.08 -31.08
N ILE A 414 4.97 20.68 -29.85
CA ILE A 414 3.60 20.37 -29.44
C ILE A 414 3.14 21.40 -28.41
N ASP A 415 2.07 22.13 -28.71
CA ASP A 415 1.39 22.96 -27.71
C ASP A 415 0.40 22.07 -26.93
N ILE A 416 0.84 21.48 -25.82
CA ILE A 416 0.04 20.53 -25.00
C ILE A 416 -1.34 21.10 -24.68
N ARG A 417 -1.41 22.40 -24.35
CA ARG A 417 -2.67 23.07 -23.95
C ARG A 417 -3.68 23.15 -25.08
N LYS A 418 -3.22 23.28 -26.33
CA LYS A 418 -4.10 23.44 -27.50
C LYS A 418 -4.28 22.17 -28.31
N GLU A 419 -3.26 21.31 -28.32
CA GLU A 419 -3.18 20.16 -29.22
C GLU A 419 -3.38 18.82 -28.51
N ILE A 420 -3.40 18.79 -27.17
CA ILE A 420 -3.65 17.56 -26.39
C ILE A 420 -4.87 17.73 -25.48
N LEU A 421 -4.84 18.67 -24.53
CA LEU A 421 -5.86 18.78 -23.48
C LEU A 421 -7.32 18.84 -23.99
N PRO A 422 -7.64 19.52 -25.13
CA PRO A 422 -9.02 19.56 -25.63
C PRO A 422 -9.57 18.19 -26.09
N PHE A 423 -8.68 17.24 -26.37
CA PHE A 423 -8.99 15.92 -26.93
C PHE A 423 -9.02 14.81 -25.89
N ILE A 424 -8.55 15.08 -24.67
CA ILE A 424 -8.56 14.10 -23.59
C ILE A 424 -9.92 14.11 -22.90
N GLY A 425 -10.58 12.94 -22.87
CA GLY A 425 -11.80 12.73 -22.11
C GLY A 425 -11.52 12.49 -20.62
N GLN A 426 -12.60 12.32 -19.86
CA GLN A 426 -12.50 12.12 -18.40
C GLN A 426 -12.31 10.65 -18.00
N GLU A 427 -12.56 9.70 -18.90
CA GLU A 427 -12.50 8.27 -18.58
C GLU A 427 -11.14 7.67 -18.93
N PHE A 428 -10.46 7.16 -17.91
CA PHE A 428 -9.19 6.46 -18.00
C PHE A 428 -9.39 5.02 -17.56
N TYR A 429 -8.70 4.11 -18.23
CA TYR A 429 -8.67 2.71 -17.87
C TYR A 429 -7.23 2.21 -17.79
N THR A 430 -6.92 1.41 -16.77
CA THR A 430 -5.69 0.62 -16.72
C THR A 430 -6.07 -0.85 -16.79
N VAL A 431 -5.47 -1.57 -17.74
CA VAL A 431 -5.71 -3.01 -17.93
C VAL A 431 -4.40 -3.76 -17.78
N THR A 432 -4.43 -4.82 -16.98
CA THR A 432 -3.27 -5.70 -16.78
C THR A 432 -3.58 -7.10 -17.28
N GLU A 433 -2.66 -7.66 -18.05
CA GLU A 433 -2.61 -9.07 -18.42
C GLU A 433 -1.30 -9.70 -17.90
N ILE A 434 -1.37 -10.96 -17.50
CA ILE A 434 -0.21 -11.77 -17.11
C ILE A 434 0.03 -12.80 -18.20
N ILE A 435 1.23 -12.78 -18.78
CA ILE A 435 1.60 -13.62 -19.92
C ILE A 435 2.63 -14.67 -19.50
N GLU A 436 2.34 -15.93 -19.83
CA GLU A 436 3.26 -17.04 -19.66
C GLU A 436 4.37 -17.08 -20.72
N PRO A 437 5.55 -17.65 -20.41
CA PRO A 437 5.98 -18.12 -19.09
C PRO A 437 6.22 -16.96 -18.11
N ILE A 438 6.06 -17.22 -16.80
CA ILE A 438 6.23 -16.18 -15.78
C ILE A 438 7.70 -15.74 -15.64
N THR A 439 7.94 -14.47 -15.95
CA THR A 439 9.21 -13.75 -15.90
C THR A 439 9.00 -12.35 -15.29
N PRO A 440 10.07 -11.61 -14.95
CA PRO A 440 9.93 -10.24 -14.45
C PRO A 440 9.19 -9.26 -15.39
N ASP A 441 9.11 -9.58 -16.68
CA ASP A 441 8.47 -8.78 -17.74
C ASP A 441 7.08 -9.33 -18.16
N SER A 442 6.55 -10.36 -17.49
CA SER A 442 5.29 -11.03 -17.85
C SER A 442 4.04 -10.19 -17.68
N LYS A 443 4.10 -9.10 -16.90
CA LYS A 443 2.98 -8.18 -16.71
C LYS A 443 2.94 -7.16 -17.85
N ARG A 444 1.92 -7.27 -18.69
CA ARG A 444 1.60 -6.29 -19.72
C ARG A 444 0.57 -5.31 -19.18
N SER A 445 0.81 -4.01 -19.34
CA SER A 445 -0.08 -2.96 -18.87
C SER A 445 -0.49 -2.06 -20.02
N LEU A 446 -1.80 -1.84 -20.14
CA LEU A 446 -2.40 -0.86 -21.02
C LEU A 446 -2.92 0.31 -20.20
N ILE A 447 -2.76 1.53 -20.71
CA ILE A 447 -3.49 2.71 -20.26
C ILE A 447 -4.35 3.17 -21.44
N CYS A 448 -5.66 3.14 -21.27
CA CYS A 448 -6.63 3.55 -22.28
C CYS A 448 -7.29 4.85 -21.84
N ILE A 449 -7.21 5.89 -22.66
CA ILE A 449 -7.81 7.20 -22.40
C ILE A 449 -8.89 7.41 -23.45
N LYS A 450 -10.14 7.56 -23.00
CA LYS A 450 -11.25 7.89 -23.89
C LYS A 450 -11.05 9.29 -24.45
N LEU A 451 -11.17 9.45 -25.75
CA LEU A 451 -10.89 10.72 -26.43
C LEU A 451 -12.17 11.49 -26.74
N ASN A 452 -12.09 12.82 -26.64
CA ASN A 452 -13.03 13.79 -27.17
C ASN A 452 -12.60 14.26 -28.58
N ASP A 453 -12.05 13.35 -29.40
CA ASP A 453 -11.43 13.67 -30.69
C ASP A 453 -12.09 12.90 -31.85
N PRO A 454 -13.22 13.40 -32.37
CA PRO A 454 -13.88 12.76 -33.51
C PRO A 454 -13.12 12.94 -34.83
N GLU A 455 -12.11 13.82 -34.89
CA GLU A 455 -11.37 14.17 -36.11
C GLU A 455 -9.96 13.58 -36.15
N ASN A 456 -9.57 12.74 -35.17
CA ASN A 456 -8.26 12.10 -35.08
C ASN A 456 -7.08 13.11 -35.10
N LYS A 457 -7.26 14.32 -34.57
CA LYS A 457 -6.24 15.37 -34.50
C LYS A 457 -4.98 14.92 -33.76
N LEU A 458 -5.12 14.03 -32.77
CA LEU A 458 -3.98 13.47 -32.04
C LEU A 458 -3.03 12.64 -32.94
N TYR A 459 -3.47 12.10 -34.09
CA TYR A 459 -2.55 11.42 -35.02
C TYR A 459 -1.42 12.32 -35.50
N ASN A 460 -1.72 13.59 -35.77
CA ASN A 460 -0.72 14.55 -36.23
C ASN A 460 0.28 14.84 -35.12
N VAL A 461 -0.19 14.97 -33.88
CA VAL A 461 0.66 15.16 -32.70
C VAL A 461 1.61 13.97 -32.52
N LEU A 462 1.08 12.74 -32.57
CA LEU A 462 1.87 11.51 -32.44
C LEU A 462 2.89 11.33 -33.58
N ASN A 463 2.50 11.67 -34.82
CA ASN A 463 3.42 11.64 -35.96
C ASN A 463 4.57 12.64 -35.83
N ARG A 464 4.32 13.85 -35.28
CA ARG A 464 5.41 14.80 -35.01
C ARG A 464 6.30 14.31 -33.89
N TYR A 465 5.71 13.81 -32.80
CA TYR A 465 6.44 13.25 -31.67
C TYR A 465 7.36 12.09 -32.08
N SER A 466 6.85 11.12 -32.82
CA SER A 466 7.67 9.99 -33.29
C SER A 466 8.81 10.44 -34.18
N LYS A 467 8.60 11.40 -35.10
CA LYS A 467 9.69 11.88 -35.97
C LYS A 467 10.84 12.55 -35.21
N SER A 468 10.57 13.16 -34.05
CA SER A 468 11.61 13.77 -33.21
C SER A 468 12.27 12.78 -32.25
N GLU A 469 11.65 11.62 -31.99
CA GLU A 469 12.12 10.67 -30.97
C GLU A 469 13.07 9.62 -31.58
N PRO A 470 14.33 9.53 -31.11
CA PRO A 470 15.25 8.47 -31.48
C PRO A 470 14.71 7.08 -31.11
N GLY A 471 15.03 6.05 -31.89
CA GLY A 471 14.55 4.68 -31.62
C GLY A 471 13.05 4.49 -31.83
N SER A 472 12.35 5.47 -32.41
CA SER A 472 10.95 5.32 -32.78
C SER A 472 10.79 4.56 -34.10
N SER A 473 9.70 3.79 -34.20
CA SER A 473 9.30 3.09 -35.42
C SER A 473 7.78 3.07 -35.55
N LEU A 474 7.30 2.91 -36.78
CA LEU A 474 5.87 2.85 -37.09
C LEU A 474 5.51 1.46 -37.59
N GLU A 475 4.35 0.97 -37.18
CA GLU A 475 3.74 -0.25 -37.71
C GLU A 475 2.28 0.02 -38.03
N ASP A 476 1.88 -0.24 -39.28
CA ASP A 476 0.49 -0.11 -39.72
C ASP A 476 -0.20 -1.48 -39.66
N VAL A 477 -1.33 -1.57 -38.96
CA VAL A 477 -2.12 -2.80 -38.77
C VAL A 477 -3.53 -2.57 -39.30
N GLY A 478 -3.72 -2.80 -40.60
CA GLY A 478 -4.91 -2.36 -41.34
C GLY A 478 -5.05 -0.83 -41.30
N ASP A 479 -6.20 -0.31 -40.89
CA ASP A 479 -6.46 1.15 -40.85
C ASP A 479 -5.91 1.86 -39.60
N PHE A 480 -5.24 1.12 -38.71
CA PHE A 480 -4.69 1.65 -37.47
C PHE A 480 -3.16 1.72 -37.53
N ARG A 481 -2.60 2.68 -36.80
CA ARG A 481 -1.16 2.90 -36.68
C ARG A 481 -0.70 2.69 -35.25
N ILE A 482 0.43 2.01 -35.11
CA ILE A 482 1.18 1.87 -33.87
C ILE A 482 2.44 2.72 -33.99
N TRP A 483 2.66 3.58 -33.00
CA TRP A 483 3.94 4.28 -32.79
C TRP A 483 4.69 3.53 -31.69
N LYS A 484 5.82 2.90 -32.04
CA LYS A 484 6.69 2.16 -31.12
C LYS A 484 7.90 3.02 -30.77
N PHE A 485 8.37 2.89 -29.54
CA PHE A 485 9.50 3.63 -29.02
C PHE A 485 10.44 2.68 -28.29
N SER A 486 11.75 2.86 -28.49
CA SER A 486 12.81 2.07 -27.87
C SER A 486 13.90 2.99 -27.36
N ASN A 487 14.35 2.75 -26.13
CA ASN A 487 15.46 3.46 -25.49
C ASN A 487 16.76 2.62 -25.47
N GLU A 488 16.82 1.54 -26.25
CA GLU A 488 18.05 0.79 -26.47
C GLU A 488 18.96 1.65 -27.37
N GLU A 489 20.07 2.16 -26.84
CA GLU A 489 21.08 2.88 -27.63
C GLU A 489 21.55 1.96 -28.77
N GLU A 490 21.47 2.43 -30.03
CA GLU A 490 22.29 1.84 -31.08
C GLU A 490 23.74 2.10 -30.69
N GLU A 491 24.46 1.07 -30.22
CA GLU A 491 25.90 1.11 -30.05
C GLU A 491 26.52 1.39 -31.44
N GLU A 492 26.72 2.66 -31.79
CA GLU A 492 27.68 2.98 -32.85
C GLU A 492 29.04 2.49 -32.37
N GLU A 493 29.61 1.49 -33.04
CA GLU A 493 30.99 1.04 -32.82
C GLU A 493 31.94 2.23 -33.03
N VAL A 494 32.21 2.99 -31.98
CA VAL A 494 33.26 4.00 -32.00
C VAL A 494 34.58 3.25 -32.02
N ILE A 495 35.21 3.19 -33.18
CA ILE A 495 36.61 2.75 -33.32
C ILE A 495 37.47 3.67 -32.44
N GLU A 496 37.89 3.18 -31.28
CA GLU A 496 38.77 3.91 -30.35
C GLU A 496 40.14 4.15 -30.99
N PHE A 497 40.35 5.36 -31.52
CA PHE A 497 41.71 5.88 -31.69
C PHE A 497 42.27 6.26 -30.32
N ASN A 498 43.12 5.39 -29.79
CA ASN A 498 43.88 5.59 -28.54
C ASN A 498 44.55 6.97 -28.51
N ASN A 499 44.01 7.89 -27.71
CA ASN A 499 44.63 9.17 -27.41
C ASN A 499 45.10 9.16 -25.95
N PRO A 500 46.40 8.94 -25.68
CA PRO A 500 46.91 8.81 -24.32
C PRO A 500 47.03 10.19 -23.68
N GLY A 501 45.96 10.65 -23.02
CA GLY A 501 46.00 11.92 -22.29
C GLY A 501 44.70 12.44 -21.65
N ALA A 502 43.54 11.84 -21.88
CA ALA A 502 42.29 12.34 -21.29
C ALA A 502 42.05 11.77 -19.88
N LYS A 503 42.01 12.66 -18.89
CA LYS A 503 41.66 12.35 -17.49
C LYS A 503 40.21 11.88 -17.41
N ASN A 504 39.98 10.73 -16.77
CA ASN A 504 38.66 10.17 -16.46
C ASN A 504 37.73 11.21 -15.80
N GLN A 505 36.79 11.74 -16.58
CA GLN A 505 35.54 12.29 -16.06
C GLN A 505 34.70 11.11 -15.59
N LYS A 506 34.19 11.16 -14.36
CA LYS A 506 33.22 10.18 -13.88
C LYS A 506 31.92 10.43 -14.64
N GLU A 507 31.44 9.43 -15.37
CA GLU A 507 30.08 9.40 -15.92
C GLU A 507 29.10 9.57 -14.75
N GLU A 508 28.31 10.64 -14.79
CA GLU A 508 27.08 10.73 -14.01
C GLU A 508 26.16 9.61 -14.52
N GLU A 509 25.64 8.77 -13.61
CA GLU A 509 24.65 7.75 -13.99
C GLU A 509 23.42 8.49 -14.55
N GLU A 510 23.29 8.54 -15.88
CA GLU A 510 22.06 8.98 -16.54
C GLU A 510 20.89 8.15 -15.97
N GLU A 511 19.83 8.84 -15.51
CA GLU A 511 18.66 8.15 -14.97
C GLU A 511 18.09 7.23 -16.04
N LYS A 512 18.20 5.92 -15.82
CA LYS A 512 17.69 4.92 -16.76
C LYS A 512 16.19 5.18 -17.05
N PRO A 513 15.77 5.07 -18.31
CA PRO A 513 14.38 5.31 -18.69
C PRO A 513 13.42 4.36 -17.95
N LEU A 514 12.17 4.82 -17.73
CA LEU A 514 11.13 4.04 -17.02
C LEU A 514 10.87 2.70 -17.71
N LEU A 515 10.80 2.71 -19.04
CA LEU A 515 10.60 1.54 -19.88
C LEU A 515 11.68 1.52 -20.97
N SER A 516 12.18 0.33 -21.30
CA SER A 516 13.09 0.15 -22.43
C SER A 516 12.37 0.20 -23.77
N LYS A 517 11.13 -0.30 -23.82
CA LYS A 517 10.25 -0.30 -25.00
C LYS A 517 8.83 0.00 -24.57
N TRP A 518 8.10 0.74 -25.39
CA TRP A 518 6.67 1.03 -25.21
C TRP A 518 6.06 1.40 -26.56
N GLY A 519 4.73 1.49 -26.61
CA GLY A 519 4.05 1.95 -27.81
C GLY A 519 2.73 2.61 -27.51
N VAL A 520 2.21 3.33 -28.50
CA VAL A 520 0.87 3.93 -28.46
C VAL A 520 0.11 3.68 -29.75
N CYS A 521 -1.21 3.65 -29.68
CA CYS A 521 -2.09 3.73 -30.84
C CYS A 521 -3.37 4.51 -30.50
N ILE A 522 -4.14 4.85 -31.53
CA ILE A 522 -5.51 5.35 -31.36
C ILE A 522 -6.43 4.33 -32.01
N VAL A 523 -7.41 3.83 -31.26
CA VAL A 523 -8.32 2.77 -31.71
C VAL A 523 -9.72 2.99 -31.11
N ASN A 524 -10.74 2.97 -31.98
CA ASN A 524 -12.16 3.10 -31.61
C ASN A 524 -12.46 4.23 -30.59
N GLY A 525 -11.85 5.41 -30.76
CA GLY A 525 -12.04 6.56 -29.87
C GLY A 525 -11.22 6.55 -28.58
N TYR A 526 -10.25 5.65 -28.44
CA TYR A 526 -9.33 5.60 -27.32
C TYR A 526 -7.89 5.84 -27.76
N PHE A 527 -7.15 6.66 -27.00
CA PHE A 527 -5.70 6.62 -27.00
C PHE A 527 -5.26 5.47 -26.09
N VAL A 528 -4.41 4.59 -26.61
CA VAL A 528 -3.96 3.40 -25.87
C VAL A 528 -2.44 3.45 -25.79
N PHE A 529 -1.92 3.49 -24.58
CA PHE A 529 -0.51 3.29 -24.27
C PHE A 529 -0.29 1.84 -23.81
N ALA A 530 0.78 1.20 -24.27
CA ALA A 530 1.17 -0.13 -23.84
C ALA A 530 2.61 -0.16 -23.33
N SER A 531 2.83 -0.80 -22.18
CA SER A 531 4.17 -1.06 -21.65
C SER A 531 4.99 -2.03 -22.50
N ASN A 532 4.34 -2.76 -23.40
CA ASN A 532 4.96 -3.57 -24.43
C ASN A 532 4.23 -3.31 -25.76
N PRO A 533 4.92 -2.77 -26.79
CA PRO A 533 4.30 -2.35 -28.05
C PRO A 533 3.63 -3.50 -28.82
N ASP A 534 4.08 -4.74 -28.67
CA ASP A 534 3.52 -5.89 -29.40
C ASP A 534 2.09 -6.22 -28.92
N SER A 535 1.73 -5.78 -27.70
CA SER A 535 0.36 -5.89 -27.19
C SER A 535 -0.64 -5.08 -28.02
N LEU A 536 -0.19 -4.03 -28.72
CA LEU A 536 -1.08 -3.13 -29.48
C LEU A 536 -1.61 -3.77 -30.76
N VAL A 537 -0.89 -4.74 -31.33
CA VAL A 537 -1.39 -5.54 -32.46
C VAL A 537 -2.63 -6.31 -32.03
N GLN A 538 -2.56 -7.01 -30.88
CA GLN A 538 -3.69 -7.75 -30.33
C GLN A 538 -4.87 -6.82 -29.98
N VAL A 539 -4.58 -5.64 -29.43
CA VAL A 539 -5.61 -4.62 -29.14
C VAL A 539 -6.36 -4.23 -30.42
N ILE A 540 -5.64 -3.97 -31.52
CA ILE A 540 -6.22 -3.60 -32.81
C ILE A 540 -7.01 -4.77 -33.42
N GLU A 541 -6.50 -5.99 -33.34
CA GLU A 541 -7.20 -7.20 -33.80
C GLU A 541 -8.51 -7.42 -33.02
N ASN A 542 -8.48 -7.26 -31.69
CA ASN A 542 -9.67 -7.35 -30.86
C ASN A 542 -10.68 -6.24 -31.20
N ALA A 543 -10.19 -5.02 -31.45
CA ALA A 543 -11.03 -3.89 -31.83
C ALA A 543 -11.76 -4.11 -33.16
N LYS A 544 -11.15 -4.81 -34.11
CA LYS A 544 -11.76 -5.19 -35.40
C LYS A 544 -12.73 -6.37 -35.29
N ASN A 545 -12.57 -7.22 -34.28
CA ASN A 545 -13.39 -8.41 -34.10
C ASN A 545 -14.59 -8.13 -33.19
N GLU A 546 -15.67 -7.60 -33.77
CA GLU A 546 -16.91 -7.30 -33.02
C GLU A 546 -17.51 -8.52 -32.30
N ALA A 547 -17.21 -9.75 -32.74
CA ALA A 547 -17.76 -10.96 -32.14
C ALA A 547 -17.29 -11.19 -30.69
N ILE A 548 -16.13 -10.67 -30.31
CA ILE A 548 -15.57 -10.81 -28.95
C ILE A 548 -15.84 -9.58 -28.07
N HIS A 549 -16.52 -8.56 -28.61
CA HIS A 549 -16.76 -7.32 -27.89
C HIS A 549 -17.63 -7.57 -26.65
N GLY A 550 -17.17 -7.04 -25.53
CA GLY A 550 -17.78 -7.20 -24.21
C GLY A 550 -17.55 -8.56 -23.56
N ASP A 551 -16.74 -9.46 -24.13
CA ASP A 551 -16.51 -10.79 -23.57
C ASP A 551 -15.89 -10.74 -22.17
N PHE A 552 -15.04 -9.75 -21.88
CA PHE A 552 -14.55 -9.53 -20.53
C PHE A 552 -15.71 -9.33 -19.54
N GLU A 553 -16.64 -8.43 -19.85
CA GLU A 553 -17.80 -8.13 -19.00
C GLU A 553 -18.74 -9.34 -18.90
N LYS A 554 -18.85 -10.21 -19.91
CA LYS A 554 -19.72 -11.40 -19.88
C LYS A 554 -19.22 -12.51 -18.95
N GLN A 555 -17.96 -12.47 -18.50
CA GLN A 555 -17.42 -13.50 -17.59
C GLN A 555 -18.20 -13.53 -16.28
N GLU A 556 -18.50 -14.74 -15.79
CA GLU A 556 -19.27 -14.95 -14.56
C GLU A 556 -18.64 -14.22 -13.35
N ASN A 557 -17.33 -14.39 -13.14
CA ASN A 557 -16.60 -13.72 -12.06
C ASN A 557 -16.69 -12.18 -12.16
N VAL A 558 -16.64 -11.64 -13.37
CA VAL A 558 -16.76 -10.19 -13.61
C VAL A 558 -18.18 -9.71 -13.28
N GLN A 559 -19.20 -10.45 -13.71
CA GLN A 559 -20.60 -10.14 -13.39
C GLN A 559 -20.89 -10.20 -11.89
N LEU A 560 -20.30 -11.14 -11.16
CA LEU A 560 -20.41 -11.21 -9.69
C LEU A 560 -19.80 -9.98 -9.03
N VAL A 561 -18.62 -9.54 -9.47
CA VAL A 561 -17.98 -8.31 -8.96
C VAL A 561 -18.86 -7.10 -9.30
N ARG A 562 -19.33 -6.93 -10.54
CA ARG A 562 -20.21 -5.83 -10.96
C ARG A 562 -21.51 -5.76 -10.15
N THR A 563 -22.10 -6.92 -9.86
CA THR A 563 -23.31 -7.01 -9.04
C THR A 563 -23.04 -6.51 -7.62
N MET A 564 -21.92 -6.92 -7.02
CA MET A 564 -21.54 -6.47 -5.68
C MET A 564 -21.20 -4.96 -5.65
N GLN A 565 -20.46 -4.44 -6.64
CA GLN A 565 -20.22 -3.00 -6.78
C GLN A 565 -21.54 -2.22 -6.83
N SER A 566 -22.51 -2.70 -7.63
CA SER A 566 -23.83 -2.08 -7.74
C SER A 566 -24.63 -2.13 -6.42
N LYS A 567 -24.54 -3.23 -5.67
CA LYS A 567 -25.14 -3.37 -4.33
C LYS A 567 -24.56 -2.33 -3.36
N LEU A 568 -23.25 -2.11 -3.38
CA LEU A 568 -22.57 -1.20 -2.45
C LEU A 568 -22.75 0.28 -2.81
N LEU A 569 -22.81 0.63 -4.10
CA LEU A 569 -22.97 2.02 -4.55
C LEU A 569 -24.34 2.64 -4.24
N SER A 570 -25.38 1.84 -3.97
CA SER A 570 -26.73 2.32 -3.63
C SER A 570 -27.27 3.40 -4.59
N GLN A 571 -27.05 3.24 -5.90
CA GLN A 571 -27.43 4.18 -6.98
C GLN A 571 -26.65 5.50 -7.05
N SER A 572 -25.57 5.65 -6.28
CA SER A 572 -24.62 6.76 -6.47
C SER A 572 -23.68 6.46 -7.63
N GLY A 573 -23.30 7.49 -8.39
CA GLY A 573 -22.21 7.37 -9.35
C GLY A 573 -20.87 7.10 -8.67
N GLN A 574 -19.86 6.74 -9.46
CA GLN A 574 -18.53 6.37 -9.00
C GLN A 574 -17.45 7.12 -9.78
N CYS A 575 -16.37 7.50 -9.12
CA CYS A 575 -15.20 8.10 -9.76
C CYS A 575 -14.09 7.07 -9.99
N PHE A 576 -14.17 5.90 -9.38
CA PHE A 576 -13.23 4.79 -9.57
C PHE A 576 -13.96 3.44 -9.46
N SER A 577 -13.57 2.48 -10.28
CA SER A 577 -13.99 1.08 -10.22
C SER A 577 -12.82 0.17 -10.56
N GLU A 578 -12.61 -0.86 -9.77
CA GLU A 578 -11.65 -1.94 -10.06
C GLU A 578 -12.36 -3.28 -10.05
N ILE A 579 -11.99 -4.11 -11.02
CA ILE A 579 -12.26 -5.55 -11.06
C ILE A 579 -10.92 -6.26 -11.12
N ASP A 580 -10.70 -7.15 -10.16
CA ASP A 580 -9.48 -7.95 -10.11
C ASP A 580 -9.80 -9.43 -9.98
N LEU A 581 -9.38 -10.19 -11.00
CA LEU A 581 -9.43 -11.65 -11.03
C LEU A 581 -8.15 -12.16 -10.36
N ALA A 582 -8.19 -12.27 -9.04
CA ALA A 582 -7.01 -12.55 -8.21
C ALA A 582 -6.34 -13.89 -8.52
N ASP A 583 -7.10 -14.87 -9.05
CA ASP A 583 -6.62 -16.14 -9.58
C ASP A 583 -5.71 -15.99 -10.81
N ARG A 584 -5.65 -14.79 -11.40
CA ARG A 584 -4.74 -14.42 -12.49
C ARG A 584 -3.75 -13.35 -12.05
N SER A 585 -4.22 -12.30 -11.38
CA SER A 585 -3.40 -11.12 -11.09
C SER A 585 -2.32 -11.37 -10.03
N ALA A 586 -2.56 -12.31 -9.11
CA ALA A 586 -1.60 -12.67 -8.07
C ALA A 586 -0.45 -13.57 -8.58
N GLU A 587 -0.65 -14.27 -9.70
CA GLU A 587 0.23 -15.33 -10.18
C GLU A 587 1.67 -14.85 -10.38
N MET A 588 1.86 -13.74 -11.11
CA MET A 588 3.20 -13.24 -11.40
C MET A 588 3.96 -12.88 -10.12
N GLN A 589 3.33 -12.14 -9.21
CA GLN A 589 4.00 -11.73 -7.97
C GLN A 589 4.32 -12.93 -7.08
N TYR A 590 3.38 -13.87 -6.99
CA TYR A 590 3.55 -15.10 -6.23
C TYR A 590 4.72 -15.95 -6.77
N GLU A 591 4.76 -16.19 -8.08
CA GLU A 591 5.81 -16.99 -8.71
C GLU A 591 7.17 -16.28 -8.71
N LEU A 592 7.23 -14.97 -8.94
CA LEU A 592 8.48 -14.21 -8.80
C LEU A 592 8.99 -14.23 -7.35
N PHE A 593 8.11 -14.11 -6.36
CA PHE A 593 8.48 -14.22 -4.95
C PHE A 593 9.01 -15.62 -4.63
N ARG A 594 8.35 -16.66 -5.15
CA ARG A 594 8.78 -18.07 -5.02
C ARG A 594 10.17 -18.29 -5.62
N GLN A 595 10.47 -17.63 -6.74
CA GLN A 595 11.75 -17.73 -7.45
C GLN A 595 12.84 -16.80 -6.88
N GLY A 596 12.53 -15.95 -5.89
CA GLY A 596 13.48 -14.99 -5.33
C GLY A 596 13.77 -13.79 -6.24
N MET A 597 12.90 -13.55 -7.22
CA MET A 597 13.05 -12.54 -8.28
C MET A 597 12.04 -11.40 -8.16
N LEU A 598 11.24 -11.32 -7.08
CA LEU A 598 10.25 -10.25 -6.90
C LEU A 598 10.86 -8.84 -7.01
N PRO A 599 12.07 -8.54 -6.47
CA PRO A 599 12.69 -7.22 -6.64
C PRO A 599 13.03 -6.86 -8.09
N GLN A 600 13.03 -7.84 -9.00
CA GLN A 600 13.29 -7.62 -10.43
C GLN A 600 11.99 -7.32 -11.21
N SER A 601 10.82 -7.47 -10.60
CA SER A 601 9.52 -7.28 -11.26
C SER A 601 9.43 -5.90 -11.90
N ARG A 602 9.15 -5.85 -13.20
CA ARG A 602 9.08 -4.61 -13.98
C ARG A 602 7.65 -4.15 -14.21
N SER A 603 6.81 -4.15 -13.17
CA SER A 603 5.47 -3.57 -13.31
C SER A 603 5.55 -2.05 -13.42
N LEU A 604 4.73 -1.44 -14.28
CA LEU A 604 4.70 0.02 -14.47
C LEU A 604 4.50 0.78 -13.14
N MET A 605 3.61 0.27 -12.27
CA MET A 605 3.39 0.84 -10.95
C MET A 605 4.61 0.72 -10.04
N ALA A 606 5.34 -0.40 -10.09
CA ALA A 606 6.60 -0.54 -9.36
C ALA A 606 7.64 0.46 -9.88
N LEU A 607 7.78 0.64 -11.19
CA LEU A 607 8.71 1.60 -11.78
C LEU A 607 8.37 3.06 -11.42
N ILE A 608 7.09 3.41 -11.37
CA ILE A 608 6.63 4.73 -10.90
C ILE A 608 6.91 4.88 -9.40
N ALA A 609 6.51 3.91 -8.59
CA ALA A 609 6.75 3.92 -7.15
C ALA A 609 8.24 4.00 -6.84
N GLU A 610 9.09 3.28 -7.57
CA GLU A 610 10.54 3.34 -7.47
C GLU A 610 11.07 4.74 -7.78
N ARG A 611 10.57 5.40 -8.82
CA ARG A 611 11.04 6.75 -9.16
C ARG A 611 10.62 7.79 -8.14
N VAL A 612 9.39 7.68 -7.64
CA VAL A 612 8.82 8.61 -6.64
C VAL A 612 9.43 8.37 -5.26
N LEU A 613 9.57 7.11 -4.85
CA LEU A 613 10.04 6.71 -3.52
C LEU A 613 11.55 6.47 -3.46
N LYS A 614 12.24 6.46 -4.62
CA LYS A 614 13.67 6.16 -4.80
C LYS A 614 14.13 4.95 -3.99
N THR A 615 13.34 3.86 -4.06
CA THR A 615 13.61 2.59 -3.36
C THR A 615 14.82 1.87 -3.95
N ASP A 616 15.68 1.35 -3.09
CA ASP A 616 16.95 0.72 -3.46
C ASP A 616 16.75 -0.69 -4.03
N LYS A 617 16.95 -0.87 -5.34
CA LYS A 617 16.91 -2.16 -6.07
C LYS A 617 18.01 -3.14 -5.65
N SER A 618 19.08 -2.65 -5.02
CA SER A 618 20.17 -3.53 -4.58
C SER A 618 19.79 -4.34 -3.35
N LYS A 619 18.69 -3.99 -2.68
CA LYS A 619 18.18 -4.76 -1.55
C LYS A 619 17.67 -6.11 -2.05
N PRO A 620 18.32 -7.22 -1.65
CA PRO A 620 17.88 -8.54 -2.06
C PRO A 620 16.47 -8.83 -1.54
N GLN A 621 15.80 -9.79 -2.17
CA GLN A 621 14.52 -10.27 -1.65
C GLN A 621 14.70 -10.70 -0.21
N GLU A 622 13.93 -10.05 0.64
CA GLU A 622 14.23 -9.95 2.04
C GLU A 622 13.56 -11.12 2.83
N LEU A 623 12.42 -11.62 2.33
CA LEU A 623 11.76 -12.87 2.74
C LEU A 623 11.99 -13.96 1.67
N GLN A 624 12.11 -15.23 2.07
CA GLN A 624 12.39 -16.32 1.13
C GLN A 624 11.10 -17.04 0.70
N GLY A 625 10.69 -16.88 -0.56
CA GLY A 625 9.49 -17.52 -1.11
C GLY A 625 9.69 -18.93 -1.65
N ASN A 626 10.92 -19.44 -1.73
CA ASN A 626 11.27 -20.73 -2.36
C ASN A 626 10.62 -21.98 -1.75
N LYS A 627 9.94 -21.83 -0.61
CA LYS A 627 9.18 -22.88 0.08
C LYS A 627 7.68 -22.80 -0.14
N LEU A 628 7.22 -21.83 -0.93
CA LEU A 628 5.83 -21.78 -1.36
C LEU A 628 5.53 -22.92 -2.35
N PRO A 629 4.33 -23.52 -2.28
CA PRO A 629 3.86 -24.43 -3.32
C PRO A 629 3.71 -23.68 -4.65
N PRO A 630 3.74 -24.36 -5.81
CA PRO A 630 3.38 -23.75 -7.10
C PRO A 630 2.03 -23.05 -7.05
N PHE A 631 1.89 -21.91 -7.73
CA PHE A 631 0.67 -21.08 -7.68
C PHE A 631 -0.59 -21.87 -8.04
N GLU A 632 -0.54 -22.71 -9.08
CA GLU A 632 -1.69 -23.55 -9.50
C GLU A 632 -2.25 -24.44 -8.37
N GLN A 633 -1.45 -24.83 -7.37
CA GLN A 633 -1.93 -25.63 -6.24
C GLN A 633 -2.73 -24.80 -5.22
N VAL A 634 -2.51 -23.48 -5.17
CA VAL A 634 -3.13 -22.56 -4.21
C VAL A 634 -4.02 -21.51 -4.87
N LYS A 635 -4.06 -21.45 -6.21
CA LYS A 635 -4.82 -20.51 -7.03
C LYS A 635 -6.30 -20.42 -6.63
N HIS A 636 -6.87 -21.55 -6.26
CA HIS A 636 -8.26 -21.63 -5.84
C HIS A 636 -8.58 -20.79 -4.58
N PHE A 637 -7.60 -20.37 -3.77
CA PHE A 637 -7.83 -19.45 -2.64
C PHE A 637 -7.93 -17.97 -3.07
N PHE A 638 -7.57 -17.64 -4.30
CA PHE A 638 -7.59 -16.27 -4.81
C PHE A 638 -8.91 -16.02 -5.54
N THR A 639 -9.92 -15.56 -4.80
CA THR A 639 -11.25 -15.25 -5.35
C THR A 639 -11.30 -13.84 -5.96
N PRO A 640 -12.23 -13.56 -6.88
CA PRO A 640 -12.38 -12.24 -7.46
C PRO A 640 -12.65 -11.17 -6.40
N ARG A 641 -12.11 -9.98 -6.64
CA ARG A 641 -12.27 -8.82 -5.75
C ARG A 641 -12.61 -7.56 -6.55
N GLY A 642 -13.18 -6.59 -5.87
CA GLY A 642 -13.54 -5.32 -6.46
C GLY A 642 -13.34 -4.16 -5.51
N LEU A 643 -13.25 -2.97 -6.08
CA LEU A 643 -13.19 -1.71 -5.36
C LEU A 643 -14.03 -0.67 -6.11
N VAL A 644 -14.75 0.17 -5.37
CA VAL A 644 -15.41 1.37 -5.90
C VAL A 644 -15.05 2.56 -5.02
N VAL A 645 -14.88 3.71 -5.66
CA VAL A 645 -14.72 5.00 -4.97
C VAL A 645 -15.73 5.98 -5.52
N ARG A 646 -16.34 6.74 -4.62
CA ARG A 646 -17.24 7.85 -4.95
C ARG A 646 -16.68 9.14 -4.39
N THR A 647 -16.69 10.19 -5.19
CA THR A 647 -16.42 11.54 -4.72
C THR A 647 -17.67 12.09 -4.06
N GLU A 648 -17.49 12.66 -2.87
CA GLU A 648 -18.51 13.35 -2.10
C GLU A 648 -18.03 14.78 -1.80
N LYS A 649 -18.91 15.63 -1.28
CA LYS A 649 -18.62 17.06 -1.07
C LYS A 649 -17.37 17.27 -0.18
N ASP A 650 -17.23 16.44 0.84
CA ASP A 650 -16.24 16.51 1.91
C ASP A 650 -15.18 15.39 1.83
N GLY A 651 -15.12 14.61 0.74
CA GLY A 651 -14.23 13.47 0.72
C GLY A 651 -14.47 12.44 -0.36
N TRP A 652 -13.95 11.24 -0.11
CA TRP A 652 -14.11 10.07 -0.96
C TRP A 652 -14.55 8.88 -0.13
N GLY A 653 -15.69 8.31 -0.49
CA GLY A 653 -16.18 7.04 0.06
C GLY A 653 -15.57 5.87 -0.68
N ILE A 654 -15.08 4.87 0.04
CA ILE A 654 -14.34 3.73 -0.48
C ILE A 654 -15.03 2.45 -0.03
N ASP A 655 -15.32 1.56 -0.97
CA ASP A 655 -15.83 0.22 -0.69
C ASP A 655 -15.00 -0.80 -1.48
N ALA A 656 -14.22 -1.61 -0.78
CA ALA A 656 -13.43 -2.69 -1.36
C ALA A 656 -13.87 -4.04 -0.80
N PHE A 657 -13.90 -5.08 -1.62
CA PHE A 657 -14.38 -6.39 -1.19
C PHE A 657 -13.68 -7.52 -1.91
N ILE A 658 -13.58 -8.67 -1.23
CA ILE A 658 -13.19 -9.95 -1.78
C ILE A 658 -14.44 -10.85 -1.73
N LEU A 659 -14.79 -11.46 -2.87
CA LEU A 659 -15.93 -12.38 -2.92
C LEU A 659 -15.60 -13.69 -2.20
N GLY A 660 -16.55 -14.23 -1.45
CA GLY A 660 -16.46 -15.56 -0.87
C GLY A 660 -16.51 -16.66 -1.93
N LYS A 661 -16.04 -17.86 -1.59
CA LYS A 661 -16.32 -19.06 -2.40
C LYS A 661 -17.79 -19.42 -2.26
N LYS A 662 -18.47 -19.61 -3.39
CA LYS A 662 -19.81 -20.21 -3.43
C LYS A 662 -19.75 -21.72 -3.35
#